data_AF-A0A662IZF9-F1
#
_entry.id   AF-A0A662IZF9-F1
#
_cell.length_a   1.000
_cell.length_b   1.000
_cell.length_c   1.000
_cell.angle_alpha   90.00
_cell.angle_beta   90.00
_cell.angle_gamma   90.00
#
_symmetry.space_group_name_H-M   'P 1'
#
loop_
_entity.id
_entity.type
_entity.pdbx_description
1 polymer ?
#
loop_
_entity_poly.entity_id
_entity_poly.type
_entity_poly.pdbx_seq_one_letter_code
_entity_poly.pdbx_strand_id
1 'polypeptide(L)'
;MTGGKKPEVTLPFVLMFCLLTLLPLSWAAFTGESLSANSDLKMIKIAAYKATPWSQWGGRIVHIIKDKNGLLNTLSQYDVLILDGYATARMSADEINAVGAWVEDGGVAVLVIRSAIYSYPPGHYKITLTDAEHLDKDTWGGIYNISLAESTTNWVVYRGTGTITLDTTTKVEGTASVKLEGTTTTAGFLGIAFNATTGPLDLSDMAMLKLYVRANATISNVVIQVFDTSGNLRNWRLVPSLEADEWEWICIPLNFTHHTNENPDLSSVAYIEIQVIGSASTAYTIWVDWLHAEKIGGLTEEVAGVVPLGPSVHESVNYAFNIKAGAPDDTFVITKTDLSTIVANMTNIPNTMYRRMPMYPIDDKTSVLLWLKDLSGSRKPCPILTVRQYGGGYAYALLAALPVLVADAPSFHSTTPHRLEDATTGQPWSIMNYLIQNIKDRAGLSEDFRLGLTDKPITVVTVDEGWVRRDVYPGYYNLRNLADEFGFRVTWFVTIGPRFPQWVRYPEQCDAFFANLTAWGHELANHVWNHTRVDENALLVPKHIRKIQSYIKTNYSQVPVGFKAPGYKYNLTNIQTLESMEELEYVALAEGLFGFGLWDEVTSYKVPSGILWGLCNMRYDYAYRLFYLPTSQMPLGSISISEEMEEVLEWAELNGFAPIVWYGHRGHWDDQTDVDRYRQFLTTHLAADDIYMATLKWFVRAYVALATANITVSGSTVIVTGSFGHTDMHYTIAILDMAIASVKVDGVLVNTHNTHLLYVPGGASRVEISLGTEPTKPYLLWGNYIQTGWAQILGASWSEATKSMTVEVDVPKDRLLILKVAVDSMPTNISIGGTTYVSVPTKDDFDRATTNCWYYDSTNKLIYIKARGHSPVEITISWATGMPPPPSGEEEETSTTWPQLPAMRPEYLLLLIILVAAVMAVLLASRKR
;
A
#
# COMPACT_ATOMS: atom_id res chain seq x y z
N MET A 1 14.58 70.51 -18.80
CA MET A 1 14.81 71.77 -18.03
C MET A 1 15.19 71.38 -16.60
N THR A 2 15.98 72.20 -15.89
CA THR A 2 16.18 72.27 -14.41
C THR A 2 15.79 71.07 -13.51
N GLY A 3 16.65 70.52 -12.63
CA GLY A 3 18.08 70.79 -12.32
C GLY A 3 18.48 70.46 -10.86
N GLY A 4 19.75 70.11 -10.62
CA GLY A 4 20.34 69.70 -9.31
C GLY A 4 20.60 68.18 -9.26
N LYS A 5 21.80 67.60 -9.06
CA LYS A 5 23.04 67.88 -8.29
C LYS A 5 22.84 67.80 -6.75
N LYS A 6 23.46 66.85 -6.01
CA LYS A 6 24.92 66.54 -5.76
C LYS A 6 25.62 67.60 -4.89
N PRO A 7 26.73 67.32 -4.14
CA PRO A 7 27.70 66.19 -4.25
C PRO A 7 28.04 65.56 -2.85
N GLU A 8 29.12 64.81 -2.49
CA GLU A 8 30.23 64.02 -3.09
C GLU A 8 30.81 63.04 -1.99
N VAL A 9 32.13 62.66 -2.02
CA VAL A 9 32.97 62.04 -0.93
C VAL A 9 32.76 60.54 -0.62
N THR A 10 33.73 59.61 -0.54
CA THR A 10 35.20 59.49 -0.87
C THR A 10 35.54 57.99 -1.04
N LEU A 11 36.31 57.50 -2.03
CA LEU A 11 37.80 57.42 -2.19
C LEU A 11 38.48 56.22 -1.43
N PRO A 12 39.74 55.79 -1.76
CA PRO A 12 39.99 54.40 -2.21
C PRO A 12 41.28 53.73 -1.62
N PHE A 13 42.11 53.11 -2.48
CA PHE A 13 43.33 52.28 -2.27
C PHE A 13 43.04 50.80 -1.93
N VAL A 14 43.59 49.77 -2.60
CA VAL A 14 44.93 49.45 -3.20
C VAL A 14 45.81 48.66 -2.24
N LEU A 15 46.51 47.63 -2.78
CA LEU A 15 47.11 46.49 -2.08
C LEU A 15 46.05 45.52 -1.53
N MET A 16 46.34 44.23 -1.30
CA MET A 16 47.67 43.61 -1.25
C MET A 16 47.78 42.37 -2.17
N PHE A 17 48.63 42.50 -3.19
CA PHE A 17 49.05 41.39 -4.04
C PHE A 17 50.12 40.59 -3.31
N CYS A 18 49.76 39.52 -2.59
CA CYS A 18 50.65 38.38 -2.32
C CYS A 18 49.98 37.21 -1.59
N LEU A 19 50.60 36.06 -1.81
CA LEU A 19 50.46 34.74 -1.19
C LEU A 19 50.04 34.73 0.30
N LEU A 20 48.97 33.97 0.59
CA LEU A 20 48.74 33.16 1.79
C LEU A 20 47.72 32.09 1.35
N THR A 21 48.08 30.88 0.90
CA THR A 21 48.86 29.80 1.54
C THR A 21 48.34 29.41 2.94
N LEU A 22 48.04 28.11 3.08
CA LEU A 22 47.75 27.38 4.33
C LEU A 22 46.40 27.65 5.02
N LEU A 23 45.48 26.69 4.85
CA LEU A 23 44.71 26.13 5.98
C LEU A 23 45.71 25.54 7.01
N PRO A 24 45.45 25.54 8.34
CA PRO A 24 44.23 24.93 8.90
C PRO A 24 43.63 25.51 10.21
N LEU A 25 42.41 25.06 10.51
CA LEU A 25 41.81 24.74 11.82
C LEU A 25 42.11 25.61 13.07
N SER A 26 41.06 26.25 13.60
CA SER A 26 40.65 26.14 15.03
C SER A 26 39.27 26.79 15.28
N TRP A 27 38.61 26.43 16.38
CA TRP A 27 37.27 26.92 16.77
C TRP A 27 37.29 28.29 17.49
N ALA A 28 36.23 29.10 17.34
CA ALA A 28 35.54 29.78 18.46
C ALA A 28 34.20 30.46 18.06
N ALA A 29 33.09 29.81 18.44
CA ALA A 29 31.74 30.27 18.80
C ALA A 29 31.18 31.71 18.53
N PHE A 30 29.85 31.73 18.32
CA PHE A 30 28.91 32.88 18.26
C PHE A 30 29.06 33.84 17.06
N THR A 31 27.98 34.43 16.52
CA THR A 31 26.56 34.46 16.95
C THR A 31 25.61 33.77 15.95
N GLY A 32 24.39 33.44 16.40
CA GLY A 32 23.36 32.90 15.50
C GLY A 32 22.69 34.02 14.69
N GLU A 33 22.87 34.01 13.37
CA GLU A 33 21.96 34.70 12.45
C GLU A 33 20.76 33.80 12.17
N SER A 34 19.57 34.39 12.15
CA SER A 34 18.32 33.66 11.87
C SER A 34 18.29 33.14 10.44
N LEU A 35 17.93 31.87 10.26
CA LEU A 35 17.56 31.32 8.94
C LEU A 35 16.56 32.27 8.26
N SER A 36 16.88 32.67 7.02
CA SER A 36 16.17 33.71 6.32
C SER A 36 14.77 33.25 5.90
N ALA A 37 13.75 33.70 6.63
CA ALA A 37 12.36 33.53 6.22
C ALA A 37 12.07 34.34 4.94
N ASN A 38 12.15 33.68 3.78
CA ASN A 38 11.38 33.91 2.54
C ASN A 38 11.85 33.02 1.38
N SER A 39 12.13 31.74 1.66
CA SER A 39 11.86 30.67 0.70
C SER A 39 10.62 29.93 1.18
N ASP A 40 9.57 29.86 0.37
CA ASP A 40 8.44 28.98 0.66
C ASP A 40 8.96 27.54 0.75
N LEU A 41 8.56 26.83 1.82
CA LEU A 41 8.88 25.41 1.99
C LEU A 41 8.17 24.61 0.89
N LYS A 42 8.92 23.79 0.16
CA LYS A 42 8.42 23.07 -1.01
C LYS A 42 8.15 21.61 -0.64
N MET A 43 6.91 21.21 -0.90
CA MET A 43 6.40 19.86 -0.73
C MET A 43 6.04 19.30 -2.10
N ILE A 44 6.52 18.11 -2.41
CA ILE A 44 6.04 17.32 -3.55
C ILE A 44 4.69 16.68 -3.19
N LYS A 45 3.65 16.96 -3.96
CA LYS A 45 2.29 16.47 -3.75
C LYS A 45 1.96 15.36 -4.72
N ILE A 46 1.43 14.26 -4.20
CA ILE A 46 1.23 13.03 -4.96
C ILE A 46 -0.21 12.55 -4.85
N ALA A 47 -0.80 12.27 -6.01
CA ALA A 47 -2.07 11.58 -6.13
C ALA A 47 -1.91 10.21 -6.81
N ALA A 48 -2.78 9.27 -6.47
CA ALA A 48 -3.03 8.05 -7.22
C ALA A 48 -4.49 8.05 -7.67
N TYR A 49 -4.75 7.95 -8.98
CA TYR A 49 -6.09 7.99 -9.54
C TYR A 49 -6.56 6.60 -9.95
N LYS A 50 -7.76 6.16 -9.51
CA LYS A 50 -8.37 4.83 -9.76
C LYS A 50 -7.42 3.61 -9.54
N ALA A 51 -6.33 3.80 -8.79
CA ALA A 51 -5.16 2.95 -8.78
C ALA A 51 -4.99 2.16 -7.47
N THR A 52 -4.15 1.11 -7.50
CA THR A 52 -3.58 0.53 -6.27
C THR A 52 -2.80 1.63 -5.55
N PRO A 53 -3.12 1.95 -4.27
CA PRO A 53 -2.49 3.04 -3.56
C PRO A 53 -1.29 2.52 -2.78
N TRP A 54 -0.16 3.15 -3.06
CA TRP A 54 1.10 2.88 -2.38
C TRP A 54 1.08 3.76 -1.13
N SER A 55 0.52 3.23 -0.04
CA SER A 55 0.03 4.03 1.10
C SER A 55 1.08 4.94 1.73
N GLN A 56 2.35 4.56 1.63
CA GLN A 56 3.52 5.37 2.00
C GLN A 56 4.60 5.27 0.90
N TRP A 57 4.33 5.78 -0.32
CA TRP A 57 5.29 5.68 -1.44
C TRP A 57 6.59 6.44 -1.14
N GLY A 58 7.67 5.71 -0.86
CA GLY A 58 8.93 6.28 -0.34
C GLY A 58 8.80 6.92 1.05
N GLY A 59 7.75 6.56 1.82
CA GLY A 59 7.39 7.19 3.09
C GLY A 59 6.42 8.37 2.96
N ARG A 60 5.67 8.50 1.86
CA ARG A 60 4.72 9.59 1.60
C ARG A 60 3.26 9.14 1.52
N ILE A 61 2.37 9.80 2.25
CA ILE A 61 0.90 9.65 2.07
C ILE A 61 0.51 10.07 0.64
N VAL A 62 -0.11 9.14 -0.10
CA VAL A 62 -0.65 9.37 -1.45
C VAL A 62 -2.16 9.59 -1.38
N HIS A 63 -2.66 10.71 -1.93
CA HIS A 63 -4.10 10.98 -1.99
C HIS A 63 -4.77 10.15 -3.10
N ILE A 64 -5.88 9.48 -2.79
CA ILE A 64 -6.60 8.64 -3.74
C ILE A 64 -7.68 9.46 -4.47
N ILE A 65 -7.40 9.87 -5.70
CA ILE A 65 -8.41 10.47 -6.57
C ILE A 65 -9.34 9.37 -7.07
N LYS A 66 -10.64 9.60 -6.87
CA LYS A 66 -11.70 8.63 -7.12
C LYS A 66 -12.20 8.69 -8.56
N ASP A 67 -13.11 9.61 -8.84
CA ASP A 67 -13.82 9.71 -10.11
C ASP A 67 -13.26 10.80 -11.05
N LYS A 68 -13.87 10.89 -12.23
CA LYS A 68 -13.57 11.87 -13.28
C LYS A 68 -13.64 13.31 -12.80
N ASN A 69 -14.66 13.66 -12.01
CA ASN A 69 -14.80 15.03 -11.49
C ASN A 69 -13.73 15.29 -10.44
N GLY A 70 -13.40 14.28 -9.62
CA GLY A 70 -12.23 14.32 -8.73
C GLY A 70 -10.94 14.67 -9.47
N LEU A 71 -10.64 13.96 -10.57
CA LEU A 71 -9.44 14.20 -11.37
C LEU A 71 -9.44 15.61 -11.99
N LEU A 72 -10.47 15.94 -12.76
CA LEU A 72 -10.56 17.20 -13.50
C LEU A 72 -10.57 18.44 -12.57
N ASN A 73 -11.08 18.32 -11.34
CA ASN A 73 -11.07 19.41 -10.37
C ASN A 73 -9.76 19.54 -9.57
N THR A 74 -8.85 18.55 -9.61
CA THR A 74 -7.71 18.49 -8.68
C THR A 74 -6.34 18.23 -9.31
N LEU A 75 -6.21 17.96 -10.61
CA LEU A 75 -4.90 17.84 -11.28
C LEU A 75 -3.94 18.99 -10.97
N SER A 76 -4.43 20.24 -10.98
CA SER A 76 -3.67 21.46 -10.65
C SER A 76 -3.27 21.60 -9.17
N GLN A 77 -3.58 20.61 -8.33
CA GLN A 77 -3.23 20.56 -6.90
C GLN A 77 -2.10 19.55 -6.61
N TYR A 78 -1.65 18.78 -7.61
CA TYR A 78 -0.61 17.76 -7.51
C TYR A 78 0.51 17.99 -8.50
N ASP A 79 1.72 17.57 -8.11
CA ASP A 79 2.91 17.60 -8.97
C ASP A 79 3.15 16.23 -9.63
N VAL A 80 2.74 15.15 -8.95
CA VAL A 80 2.91 13.76 -9.41
C VAL A 80 1.57 13.01 -9.39
N LEU A 81 1.28 12.29 -10.47
CA LEU A 81 0.08 11.47 -10.65
C LEU A 81 0.46 10.01 -10.96
N ILE A 82 0.16 9.10 -10.03
CA ILE A 82 0.33 7.66 -10.22
C ILE A 82 -0.91 7.08 -10.90
N LEU A 83 -0.67 6.32 -11.97
CA LEU A 83 -1.68 5.65 -12.78
C LEU A 83 -1.33 4.16 -12.90
N ASP A 84 -2.06 3.31 -12.17
CA ASP A 84 -1.96 1.86 -12.30
C ASP A 84 -2.59 1.39 -13.63
N GLY A 85 -2.19 0.23 -14.15
CA GLY A 85 -2.73 -0.34 -15.40
C GLY A 85 -4.25 -0.53 -15.39
N TYR A 86 -4.86 -0.66 -14.21
CA TYR A 86 -6.31 -0.61 -14.02
C TYR A 86 -6.91 0.79 -14.28
N ALA A 87 -6.20 1.84 -13.90
CA ALA A 87 -6.66 3.22 -14.01
C ALA A 87 -6.52 3.72 -15.45
N THR A 88 -5.36 3.47 -16.06
CA THR A 88 -5.08 3.84 -17.46
C THR A 88 -6.09 3.21 -18.42
N ALA A 89 -6.42 1.93 -18.22
CA ALA A 89 -7.43 1.20 -19.01
C ALA A 89 -8.89 1.55 -18.66
N ARG A 90 -9.14 2.54 -17.79
CA ARG A 90 -10.48 2.98 -17.33
C ARG A 90 -10.66 4.51 -17.36
N MET A 91 -9.83 5.22 -18.11
CA MET A 91 -9.95 6.66 -18.36
C MET A 91 -10.76 6.91 -19.64
N SER A 92 -11.72 7.82 -19.58
CA SER A 92 -12.39 8.36 -20.78
C SER A 92 -11.49 9.36 -21.50
N ALA A 93 -11.73 9.63 -22.79
CA ALA A 93 -10.89 10.53 -23.59
C ALA A 93 -10.67 11.91 -22.94
N ASP A 94 -11.66 12.50 -22.26
CA ASP A 94 -11.48 13.78 -21.55
C ASP A 94 -10.48 13.69 -20.38
N GLU A 95 -10.41 12.53 -19.70
CA GLU A 95 -9.49 12.29 -18.59
C GLU A 95 -8.07 12.05 -19.11
N ILE A 96 -7.94 11.36 -20.25
CA ILE A 96 -6.68 11.18 -21.00
C ILE A 96 -6.14 12.54 -21.44
N ASN A 97 -6.95 13.33 -22.15
CA ASN A 97 -6.60 14.67 -22.62
C ASN A 97 -6.22 15.63 -21.46
N ALA A 98 -6.95 15.58 -20.35
CA ALA A 98 -6.65 16.43 -19.18
C ALA A 98 -5.32 16.06 -18.51
N VAL A 99 -4.99 14.76 -18.42
CA VAL A 99 -3.67 14.33 -17.94
C VAL A 99 -2.57 14.70 -18.93
N GLY A 100 -2.78 14.51 -20.23
CA GLY A 100 -1.82 14.90 -21.27
C GLY A 100 -1.47 16.39 -21.20
N ALA A 101 -2.48 17.27 -21.21
CA ALA A 101 -2.27 18.71 -21.07
C ALA A 101 -1.59 19.10 -19.75
N TRP A 102 -1.95 18.45 -18.63
CA TRP A 102 -1.32 18.69 -17.32
C TRP A 102 0.16 18.26 -17.32
N VAL A 103 0.55 17.18 -18.00
CA VAL A 103 1.97 16.81 -18.18
C VAL A 103 2.68 17.82 -19.09
N GLU A 104 2.07 18.26 -20.20
CA GLU A 104 2.65 19.28 -21.07
C GLU A 104 2.93 20.61 -20.34
N ASP A 105 2.04 21.02 -19.44
CA ASP A 105 2.17 22.21 -18.59
C ASP A 105 3.22 22.08 -17.46
N GLY A 106 3.71 20.87 -17.16
CA GLY A 106 4.76 20.63 -16.15
C GLY A 106 4.56 19.44 -15.21
N GLY A 107 3.40 18.78 -15.25
CA GLY A 107 3.07 17.65 -14.37
C GLY A 107 3.93 16.40 -14.60
N VAL A 108 3.95 15.51 -13.60
CA VAL A 108 4.67 14.23 -13.65
C VAL A 108 3.73 13.03 -13.59
N ALA A 109 3.49 12.36 -14.73
CA ALA A 109 2.73 11.12 -14.77
C ALA A 109 3.63 9.90 -14.48
N VAL A 110 3.10 8.91 -13.76
CA VAL A 110 3.80 7.64 -13.45
C VAL A 110 2.88 6.46 -13.74
N LEU A 111 3.12 5.81 -14.87
CA LEU A 111 2.29 4.75 -15.47
C LEU A 111 2.84 3.37 -15.08
N VAL A 112 2.05 2.56 -14.38
CA VAL A 112 2.48 1.26 -13.82
C VAL A 112 1.82 0.11 -14.59
N ILE A 113 2.54 -0.47 -15.54
CA ILE A 113 2.00 -1.34 -16.61
C ILE A 113 2.08 -2.82 -16.22
N ARG A 114 1.04 -3.33 -15.56
CA ARG A 114 0.99 -4.70 -15.03
C ARG A 114 0.61 -5.76 -16.07
N SER A 115 1.13 -6.97 -15.90
CA SER A 115 0.83 -8.12 -16.76
C SER A 115 -0.49 -8.85 -16.42
N ALA A 116 -0.90 -9.72 -17.34
CA ALA A 116 -1.86 -10.82 -17.18
C ALA A 116 -3.38 -10.57 -17.02
N ILE A 117 -3.89 -9.41 -16.58
CA ILE A 117 -5.34 -9.28 -16.26
C ILE A 117 -6.04 -8.05 -16.91
N TYR A 118 -5.33 -7.14 -17.61
CA TYR A 118 -5.84 -5.78 -17.92
C TYR A 118 -6.17 -5.48 -19.39
N SER A 119 -6.77 -6.44 -20.07
CA SER A 119 -7.77 -6.16 -21.10
C SER A 119 -9.11 -6.74 -20.66
N TYR A 120 -10.19 -5.98 -20.77
CA TYR A 120 -11.54 -6.55 -20.61
C TYR A 120 -11.73 -7.68 -21.64
N PRO A 121 -12.23 -8.86 -21.26
CA PRO A 121 -12.49 -9.94 -22.21
C PRO A 121 -13.49 -9.44 -23.28
N PRO A 122 -13.10 -9.40 -24.58
CA PRO A 122 -13.94 -8.91 -25.66
C PRO A 122 -15.18 -9.78 -25.78
N GLY A 123 -16.32 -9.22 -25.37
CA GLY A 123 -17.58 -9.96 -25.21
C GLY A 123 -18.57 -9.21 -24.33
N HIS A 124 -18.07 -8.49 -23.32
CA HIS A 124 -18.87 -7.47 -22.60
C HIS A 124 -19.50 -6.45 -23.58
N TYR A 125 -18.77 -6.07 -24.63
CA TYR A 125 -19.20 -5.14 -25.68
C TYR A 125 -20.46 -5.57 -26.47
N LYS A 126 -20.86 -6.87 -26.48
CA LYS A 126 -22.11 -7.30 -27.12
C LYS A 126 -23.33 -7.29 -26.20
N ILE A 127 -23.15 -7.14 -24.89
CA ILE A 127 -24.26 -6.98 -23.93
C ILE A 127 -24.64 -5.49 -23.81
N THR A 128 -23.68 -4.57 -23.93
CA THR A 128 -23.91 -3.11 -23.83
C THR A 128 -24.51 -2.47 -25.09
N LEU A 129 -24.55 -3.15 -26.24
CA LEU A 129 -25.18 -2.65 -27.47
C LEU A 129 -26.70 -2.38 -27.35
N THR A 130 -27.34 -2.76 -26.23
CA THR A 130 -28.74 -2.42 -25.92
C THR A 130 -28.91 -1.41 -24.77
N ASP A 131 -27.82 -0.90 -24.19
CA ASP A 131 -27.85 0.10 -23.10
C ASP A 131 -27.30 1.45 -23.54
N ALA A 132 -28.21 2.39 -23.80
CA ALA A 132 -27.89 3.73 -24.32
C ALA A 132 -27.12 4.65 -23.36
N GLU A 133 -27.07 4.36 -22.05
CA GLU A 133 -26.27 5.19 -21.11
C GLU A 133 -24.78 4.81 -21.09
N HIS A 134 -24.47 3.56 -21.47
CA HIS A 134 -23.13 2.96 -21.46
C HIS A 134 -22.54 2.70 -22.84
N LEU A 135 -23.29 3.00 -23.92
CA LEU A 135 -22.94 2.65 -25.30
C LEU A 135 -21.73 3.39 -25.89
N ASP A 136 -21.27 4.48 -25.27
CA ASP A 136 -20.33 5.44 -25.88
C ASP A 136 -19.45 6.18 -24.84
N LYS A 137 -18.64 5.43 -24.06
CA LYS A 137 -17.69 6.03 -23.09
C LYS A 137 -16.28 5.43 -23.04
N ASP A 138 -16.07 4.20 -23.49
CA ASP A 138 -14.73 3.73 -23.90
C ASP A 138 -14.39 4.36 -25.27
N THR A 139 -14.12 5.66 -25.23
CA THR A 139 -13.90 6.56 -26.37
C THR A 139 -12.49 6.39 -26.98
N TRP A 140 -12.02 5.15 -27.03
CA TRP A 140 -10.81 4.73 -27.74
C TRP A 140 -11.12 4.70 -29.24
N GLY A 141 -11.22 5.90 -29.85
CA GLY A 141 -11.53 6.16 -31.27
C GLY A 141 -10.46 5.68 -32.28
N GLY A 142 -9.73 4.63 -31.90
CA GLY A 142 -8.61 4.04 -32.61
C GLY A 142 -8.84 2.61 -33.09
N ILE A 143 -9.88 1.89 -32.66
CA ILE A 143 -10.14 0.54 -33.18
C ILE A 143 -10.57 0.61 -34.65
N TYR A 144 -9.67 0.19 -35.55
CA TYR A 144 -9.94 0.00 -36.96
C TYR A 144 -10.28 -1.47 -37.21
N ASN A 145 -11.58 -1.79 -37.24
CA ASN A 145 -12.04 -3.16 -37.41
C ASN A 145 -11.86 -3.62 -38.87
N ILE A 146 -11.07 -4.68 -39.09
CA ILE A 146 -10.69 -5.17 -40.42
C ILE A 146 -11.61 -6.34 -40.83
N SER A 147 -11.90 -7.26 -39.90
CA SER A 147 -12.82 -8.37 -40.13
C SER A 147 -13.34 -8.97 -38.82
N LEU A 148 -14.66 -8.87 -38.60
CA LEU A 148 -15.43 -9.60 -37.58
C LEU A 148 -15.45 -11.13 -37.79
N ALA A 149 -14.75 -11.66 -38.80
CA ALA A 149 -14.73 -13.08 -39.17
C ALA A 149 -16.11 -13.75 -39.49
N GLU A 150 -17.19 -12.98 -39.56
CA GLU A 150 -18.55 -13.47 -39.92
C GLU A 150 -18.75 -13.75 -41.43
N SER A 151 -17.71 -13.61 -42.26
CA SER A 151 -17.77 -13.88 -43.71
C SER A 151 -16.44 -14.41 -44.24
N THR A 152 -16.51 -15.30 -45.23
CA THR A 152 -15.33 -15.77 -46.00
C THR A 152 -14.90 -14.79 -47.09
N THR A 153 -15.63 -13.70 -47.31
CA THR A 153 -15.20 -12.60 -48.20
C THR A 153 -13.81 -12.10 -47.80
N ASN A 154 -12.93 -11.90 -48.79
CA ASN A 154 -11.52 -11.51 -48.64
C ASN A 154 -10.62 -12.53 -47.91
N TRP A 155 -11.12 -13.63 -47.37
CA TRP A 155 -10.28 -14.67 -46.74
C TRP A 155 -9.80 -15.71 -47.76
N VAL A 156 -8.48 -15.95 -47.80
CA VAL A 156 -7.82 -16.83 -48.79
C VAL A 156 -6.85 -17.81 -48.16
N VAL A 157 -6.67 -18.98 -48.78
CA VAL A 157 -5.59 -19.92 -48.42
C VAL A 157 -4.30 -19.44 -49.06
N TYR A 158 -3.32 -19.07 -48.23
CA TYR A 158 -2.06 -18.46 -48.67
C TYR A 158 -0.88 -19.43 -48.63
N ARG A 159 -0.92 -20.44 -47.74
CA ARG A 159 0.04 -21.57 -47.69
C ARG A 159 -0.69 -22.88 -47.48
N GLY A 160 -0.13 -23.97 -48.01
CA GLY A 160 -0.73 -25.30 -47.97
C GLY A 160 -1.87 -25.44 -49.00
N THR A 161 -2.78 -26.37 -48.75
CA THR A 161 -4.02 -26.55 -49.53
C THR A 161 -5.19 -26.76 -48.58
N GLY A 162 -6.36 -26.17 -48.85
CA GLY A 162 -7.51 -26.31 -47.95
C GLY A 162 -8.75 -25.56 -48.43
N THR A 163 -9.78 -25.56 -47.58
CA THR A 163 -11.05 -24.87 -47.80
C THR A 163 -11.31 -23.91 -46.64
N ILE A 164 -11.77 -22.70 -46.95
CA ILE A 164 -12.20 -21.71 -45.97
C ILE A 164 -13.73 -21.73 -45.85
N THR A 165 -14.20 -21.76 -44.61
CA THR A 165 -15.62 -21.87 -44.23
C THR A 165 -15.90 -20.99 -43.00
N LEU A 166 -17.18 -20.90 -42.59
CA LEU A 166 -17.58 -20.28 -41.33
C LEU A 166 -17.89 -21.36 -40.29
N ASP A 167 -17.52 -21.12 -39.03
CA ASP A 167 -17.91 -21.95 -37.89
C ASP A 167 -18.78 -21.14 -36.92
N THR A 168 -20.08 -21.47 -36.87
CA THR A 168 -21.05 -20.84 -35.96
C THR A 168 -20.98 -21.38 -34.53
N THR A 169 -20.25 -22.47 -34.30
CA THR A 169 -20.09 -23.12 -32.99
C THR A 169 -18.83 -22.59 -32.31
N THR A 170 -17.71 -22.66 -33.00
CA THR A 170 -16.37 -22.31 -32.51
C THR A 170 -16.06 -20.85 -32.85
N LYS A 171 -16.27 -19.93 -31.89
CA LYS A 171 -16.04 -18.49 -32.05
C LYS A 171 -15.81 -17.82 -30.69
N VAL A 172 -15.17 -16.66 -30.71
CA VAL A 172 -14.91 -15.79 -29.55
C VAL A 172 -15.98 -14.70 -29.47
N GLU A 173 -16.25 -14.04 -30.60
CA GLU A 173 -17.35 -13.08 -30.73
C GLU A 173 -18.33 -13.55 -31.84
N GLY A 174 -18.87 -12.63 -32.63
CA GLY A 174 -19.55 -12.94 -33.88
C GLY A 174 -20.86 -13.75 -33.75
N THR A 175 -21.36 -14.11 -34.92
CA THR A 175 -22.29 -15.22 -35.16
C THR A 175 -21.55 -16.45 -35.68
N ALA A 176 -20.36 -16.26 -36.26
CA ALA A 176 -19.39 -17.27 -36.67
C ALA A 176 -17.96 -16.72 -36.63
N SER A 177 -16.96 -17.60 -36.64
CA SER A 177 -15.56 -17.29 -36.97
C SER A 177 -15.17 -17.85 -38.36
N VAL A 178 -14.01 -17.46 -38.90
CA VAL A 178 -13.48 -18.04 -40.16
C VAL A 178 -12.61 -19.25 -39.84
N LYS A 179 -12.88 -20.36 -40.52
CA LYS A 179 -12.18 -21.65 -40.35
C LYS A 179 -11.51 -22.10 -41.65
N LEU A 180 -10.20 -22.35 -41.60
CA LEU A 180 -9.44 -23.07 -42.64
C LEU A 180 -9.24 -24.52 -42.24
N GLU A 181 -9.80 -25.44 -43.01
CA GLU A 181 -9.50 -26.89 -42.94
C GLU A 181 -8.56 -27.24 -44.10
N GLY A 182 -7.33 -27.68 -43.80
CA GLY A 182 -6.31 -27.87 -44.84
C GLY A 182 -5.08 -28.68 -44.44
N THR A 183 -4.24 -28.96 -45.44
CA THR A 183 -3.00 -29.72 -45.33
C THR A 183 -1.79 -28.80 -45.49
N THR A 184 -0.81 -28.94 -44.61
CA THR A 184 0.44 -28.19 -44.67
C THR A 184 1.24 -28.51 -45.94
N THR A 185 2.09 -27.58 -46.34
CA THR A 185 3.14 -27.81 -47.33
C THR A 185 4.12 -28.90 -46.89
N THR A 186 4.97 -29.36 -47.82
CA THR A 186 6.11 -30.25 -47.55
C THR A 186 7.13 -29.70 -46.55
N ALA A 187 7.04 -28.42 -46.19
CA ALA A 187 7.88 -27.76 -45.18
C ALA A 187 7.11 -27.40 -43.88
N GLY A 188 5.87 -27.87 -43.70
CA GLY A 188 5.10 -27.72 -42.46
C GLY A 188 4.16 -26.50 -42.39
N PHE A 189 4.21 -25.60 -43.38
CA PHE A 189 3.37 -24.39 -43.38
C PHE A 189 1.94 -24.64 -43.86
N LEU A 190 0.94 -24.21 -43.10
CA LEU A 190 -0.45 -23.97 -43.53
C LEU A 190 -0.78 -22.51 -43.18
N GLY A 191 -1.52 -21.78 -44.02
CA GLY A 191 -1.70 -20.35 -43.82
C GLY A 191 -3.00 -19.82 -44.41
N ILE A 192 -3.74 -19.07 -43.60
CA ILE A 192 -4.94 -18.32 -43.95
C ILE A 192 -4.58 -16.83 -43.99
N ALA A 193 -5.06 -16.08 -44.97
CA ALA A 193 -4.80 -14.64 -45.04
C ALA A 193 -6.07 -13.83 -45.33
N PHE A 194 -6.15 -12.64 -44.74
CA PHE A 194 -7.06 -11.60 -45.20
C PHE A 194 -6.41 -10.87 -46.38
N ASN A 195 -7.13 -10.78 -47.50
CA ASN A 195 -6.68 -10.24 -48.77
C ASN A 195 -7.38 -8.91 -49.06
N ALA A 196 -6.66 -7.81 -48.88
CA ALA A 196 -7.10 -6.45 -49.15
C ALA A 196 -6.64 -5.92 -50.52
N THR A 197 -6.10 -6.76 -51.42
CA THR A 197 -5.48 -6.30 -52.70
C THR A 197 -6.41 -5.46 -53.59
N THR A 198 -7.73 -5.61 -53.49
CA THR A 198 -8.72 -4.82 -54.25
C THR A 198 -9.14 -3.51 -53.59
N GLY A 199 -8.72 -3.27 -52.35
CA GLY A 199 -8.93 -2.05 -51.56
C GLY A 199 -7.99 -2.07 -50.35
N PRO A 200 -6.70 -1.72 -50.55
CA PRO A 200 -5.67 -1.87 -49.53
C PRO A 200 -6.01 -1.16 -48.22
N LEU A 201 -5.57 -1.73 -47.11
CA LEU A 201 -5.77 -1.14 -45.79
C LEU A 201 -4.72 -0.05 -45.56
N ASP A 202 -5.17 1.13 -45.16
CA ASP A 202 -4.31 2.13 -44.55
C ASP A 202 -4.22 1.85 -43.04
N LEU A 203 -3.06 1.37 -42.63
CA LEU A 203 -2.68 1.10 -41.24
C LEU A 203 -1.53 2.02 -40.79
N SER A 204 -1.25 3.13 -41.49
CA SER A 204 -0.13 4.03 -41.18
C SER A 204 -0.28 4.74 -39.83
N ASP A 205 -1.51 5.10 -39.46
CA ASP A 205 -1.87 5.66 -38.15
C ASP A 205 -2.03 4.59 -37.04
N MET A 206 -1.71 3.31 -37.31
CA MET A 206 -1.98 2.19 -36.39
C MET A 206 -0.74 1.71 -35.64
N ALA A 207 -0.87 1.55 -34.33
CA ALA A 207 0.18 1.03 -33.46
C ALA A 207 0.19 -0.50 -33.42
N MET A 208 -0.99 -1.13 -33.27
CA MET A 208 -1.14 -2.57 -33.03
C MET A 208 -2.09 -3.23 -34.03
N LEU A 209 -1.86 -4.52 -34.32
CA LEU A 209 -2.82 -5.43 -34.95
C LEU A 209 -3.18 -6.54 -33.96
N LYS A 210 -4.46 -6.88 -33.87
CA LYS A 210 -5.06 -7.79 -32.89
C LYS A 210 -5.99 -8.79 -33.57
N LEU A 211 -6.01 -10.03 -33.09
CA LEU A 211 -6.85 -11.12 -33.58
C LEU A 211 -6.92 -12.26 -32.57
N TYR A 212 -7.93 -13.12 -32.69
CA TYR A 212 -7.97 -14.42 -32.04
C TYR A 212 -7.61 -15.54 -33.01
N VAL A 213 -6.85 -16.53 -32.56
CA VAL A 213 -6.45 -17.71 -33.35
C VAL A 213 -6.57 -18.99 -32.53
N ARG A 214 -7.04 -20.06 -33.17
CA ARG A 214 -7.17 -21.41 -32.58
C ARG A 214 -6.68 -22.46 -33.57
N ALA A 215 -6.16 -23.57 -33.06
CA ALA A 215 -5.85 -24.76 -33.86
C ALA A 215 -6.42 -26.04 -33.22
N ASN A 216 -6.68 -27.08 -34.03
CA ASN A 216 -7.19 -28.38 -33.57
C ASN A 216 -6.10 -29.33 -33.01
N ALA A 217 -4.92 -28.79 -32.74
CA ALA A 217 -3.74 -29.52 -32.26
C ALA A 217 -2.75 -28.50 -31.70
N THR A 218 -1.86 -28.93 -30.79
CA THR A 218 -0.81 -28.06 -30.27
C THR A 218 0.20 -27.72 -31.37
N ILE A 219 0.34 -26.43 -31.70
CA ILE A 219 1.20 -25.93 -32.78
C ILE A 219 2.28 -25.02 -32.22
N SER A 220 3.52 -25.51 -32.21
CA SER A 220 4.68 -24.85 -31.57
C SER A 220 5.15 -23.52 -32.17
N ASN A 221 4.58 -23.07 -33.29
CA ASN A 221 4.97 -21.82 -33.97
C ASN A 221 3.79 -21.24 -34.76
N VAL A 222 3.42 -20.01 -34.46
CA VAL A 222 2.59 -19.14 -35.32
C VAL A 222 3.47 -18.05 -35.91
N VAL A 223 3.19 -17.67 -37.15
CA VAL A 223 3.79 -16.51 -37.81
C VAL A 223 2.66 -15.62 -38.33
N ILE A 224 2.63 -14.37 -37.90
CA ILE A 224 1.80 -13.33 -38.53
C ILE A 224 2.67 -12.61 -39.56
N GLN A 225 2.13 -12.32 -40.75
CA GLN A 225 2.84 -11.54 -41.77
C GLN A 225 1.93 -10.45 -42.36
N VAL A 226 2.46 -9.23 -42.47
CA VAL A 226 1.80 -8.09 -43.13
C VAL A 226 2.59 -7.78 -44.41
N PHE A 227 1.89 -7.68 -45.54
CA PHE A 227 2.48 -7.36 -46.85
C PHE A 227 1.86 -6.08 -47.41
N ASP A 228 2.68 -5.21 -47.99
CA ASP A 228 2.20 -4.06 -48.77
C ASP A 228 1.87 -4.43 -50.23
N THR A 229 1.29 -3.49 -50.98
CA THR A 229 0.98 -3.65 -52.42
C THR A 229 2.20 -3.88 -53.31
N SER A 230 3.41 -3.57 -52.82
CA SER A 230 4.68 -3.82 -53.53
C SER A 230 5.31 -5.18 -53.20
N GLY A 231 4.76 -5.90 -52.22
CA GLY A 231 5.27 -7.19 -51.75
C GLY A 231 6.41 -7.08 -50.73
N ASN A 232 6.71 -5.88 -50.20
CA ASN A 232 7.54 -5.77 -49.00
C ASN A 232 6.73 -6.32 -47.82
N LEU A 233 7.41 -6.95 -46.86
CA LEU A 233 6.72 -7.63 -45.76
C LEU A 233 7.35 -7.34 -44.39
N ARG A 234 6.53 -7.50 -43.35
CA ARG A 234 6.91 -7.53 -41.94
C ARG A 234 6.34 -8.81 -41.34
N ASN A 235 7.09 -9.46 -40.46
CA ASN A 235 6.70 -10.74 -39.87
C ASN A 235 6.95 -10.75 -38.37
N TRP A 236 6.08 -11.45 -37.64
CA TRP A 236 6.17 -11.66 -36.20
C TRP A 236 6.00 -13.17 -35.97
N ARG A 237 6.99 -13.80 -35.33
CA ARG A 237 6.94 -15.22 -34.98
C ARG A 237 6.70 -15.36 -33.49
N LEU A 238 5.61 -16.04 -33.16
CA LEU A 238 5.08 -16.18 -31.81
C LEU A 238 5.55 -17.51 -31.19
N VAL A 239 5.84 -17.46 -29.89
CA VAL A 239 6.22 -18.58 -29.02
C VAL A 239 5.68 -18.23 -27.63
N PRO A 240 4.73 -19.00 -27.05
CA PRO A 240 4.62 -20.45 -27.08
C PRO A 240 3.72 -20.99 -28.21
N SER A 241 3.25 -22.24 -28.04
CA SER A 241 2.30 -22.90 -28.92
C SER A 241 0.91 -22.25 -28.89
N LEU A 242 0.15 -22.38 -29.99
CA LEU A 242 -1.31 -22.53 -29.86
C LEU A 242 -1.54 -23.87 -29.18
N GLU A 243 -2.30 -23.94 -28.10
CA GLU A 243 -2.73 -25.23 -27.55
C GLU A 243 -3.94 -25.82 -28.29
N ALA A 244 -4.06 -27.14 -28.21
CA ALA A 244 -5.09 -27.88 -28.94
C ALA A 244 -6.49 -27.49 -28.47
N ASP A 245 -7.31 -26.98 -29.40
CA ASP A 245 -8.70 -26.61 -29.18
C ASP A 245 -8.94 -25.47 -28.17
N GLU A 246 -7.94 -24.61 -27.96
CA GLU A 246 -8.04 -23.36 -27.19
C GLU A 246 -7.92 -22.11 -28.09
N TRP A 247 -8.45 -20.97 -27.63
CA TRP A 247 -8.44 -19.69 -28.36
C TRP A 247 -7.37 -18.76 -27.78
N GLU A 248 -6.30 -18.55 -28.52
CA GLU A 248 -5.23 -17.60 -28.17
C GLU A 248 -5.54 -16.20 -28.69
N TRP A 249 -5.21 -15.18 -27.89
CA TRP A 249 -5.32 -13.77 -28.29
C TRP A 249 -3.96 -13.22 -28.71
N ILE A 250 -3.85 -12.81 -29.96
CA ILE A 250 -2.62 -12.29 -30.56
C ILE A 250 -2.72 -10.77 -30.66
N CYS A 251 -1.65 -10.09 -30.24
CA CYS A 251 -1.48 -8.65 -30.36
C CYS A 251 -0.04 -8.36 -30.80
N ILE A 252 0.15 -7.69 -31.94
CA ILE A 252 1.48 -7.42 -32.53
C ILE A 252 1.67 -5.93 -32.88
N PRO A 253 2.86 -5.34 -32.63
CA PRO A 253 3.13 -3.94 -32.95
C PRO A 253 3.42 -3.75 -34.44
N LEU A 254 2.51 -3.05 -35.14
CA LEU A 254 2.59 -2.76 -36.58
C LEU A 254 3.80 -1.89 -36.94
N ASN A 255 4.14 -0.93 -36.08
CA ASN A 255 5.24 0.02 -36.34
C ASN A 255 6.65 -0.54 -36.05
N PHE A 256 6.78 -1.73 -35.46
CA PHE A 256 8.07 -2.33 -35.10
C PHE A 256 8.69 -3.20 -36.21
N THR A 257 10.03 -3.27 -36.31
CA THR A 257 10.77 -4.11 -37.28
C THR A 257 11.81 -5.00 -36.58
N HIS A 258 11.75 -6.31 -36.79
CA HIS A 258 12.75 -7.26 -36.27
C HIS A 258 14.06 -7.22 -37.09
N HIS A 259 13.96 -6.88 -38.38
CA HIS A 259 15.09 -6.80 -39.32
C HIS A 259 15.08 -5.51 -40.16
N THR A 260 16.27 -5.08 -40.59
CA THR A 260 16.50 -3.91 -41.47
C THR A 260 15.84 -4.00 -42.85
N ASN A 261 15.26 -5.15 -43.19
CA ASN A 261 14.70 -5.48 -44.49
C ASN A 261 13.17 -5.71 -44.40
N GLU A 262 12.56 -5.36 -43.26
CA GLU A 262 11.12 -5.48 -43.00
C GLU A 262 10.48 -4.08 -43.06
N ASN A 263 10.18 -3.62 -44.27
CA ASN A 263 9.76 -2.24 -44.53
C ASN A 263 8.49 -2.13 -45.40
N PRO A 264 7.37 -2.80 -45.06
CA PRO A 264 6.12 -2.59 -45.77
C PRO A 264 5.62 -1.15 -45.57
N ASP A 265 5.14 -0.57 -46.66
CA ASP A 265 4.29 0.61 -46.62
C ASP A 265 2.96 0.27 -45.91
N LEU A 266 2.81 0.75 -44.68
CA LEU A 266 1.60 0.54 -43.90
C LEU A 266 0.39 1.30 -44.45
N SER A 267 0.56 2.29 -45.33
CA SER A 267 -0.56 2.98 -46.00
C SER A 267 -1.16 2.19 -47.17
N SER A 268 -0.54 1.07 -47.59
CA SER A 268 -1.04 0.22 -48.68
C SER A 268 -0.93 -1.29 -48.37
N VAL A 269 -1.42 -1.71 -47.20
CA VAL A 269 -1.40 -3.14 -46.81
C VAL A 269 -2.36 -3.97 -47.68
N ALA A 270 -1.80 -4.95 -48.38
CA ALA A 270 -2.52 -5.83 -49.31
C ALA A 270 -2.86 -7.21 -48.72
N TYR A 271 -2.06 -7.73 -47.77
CA TYR A 271 -2.32 -9.01 -47.10
C TYR A 271 -1.96 -8.98 -45.62
N ILE A 272 -2.76 -9.71 -44.83
CA ILE A 272 -2.47 -10.10 -43.45
C ILE A 272 -2.57 -11.63 -43.39
N GLU A 273 -1.42 -12.32 -43.31
CA GLU A 273 -1.32 -13.79 -43.22
C GLU A 273 -1.21 -14.24 -41.75
N ILE A 274 -1.98 -15.26 -41.39
CA ILE A 274 -1.87 -16.06 -40.17
C ILE A 274 -1.38 -17.45 -40.61
N GLN A 275 -0.15 -17.78 -40.26
CA GLN A 275 0.56 -18.98 -40.71
C GLN A 275 0.91 -19.86 -39.50
N VAL A 276 0.64 -21.16 -39.61
CA VAL A 276 1.05 -22.16 -38.62
C VAL A 276 2.16 -23.04 -39.19
N ILE A 277 3.13 -23.42 -38.35
CA ILE A 277 4.18 -24.38 -38.71
C ILE A 277 3.96 -25.68 -37.93
N GLY A 278 3.26 -26.61 -38.58
CA GLY A 278 3.02 -27.97 -38.09
C GLY A 278 3.96 -29.00 -38.72
N SER A 279 3.61 -30.28 -38.57
CA SER A 279 4.24 -31.37 -39.32
C SER A 279 4.05 -31.20 -40.82
N ALA A 280 5.02 -31.64 -41.62
CA ALA A 280 4.94 -31.58 -43.09
C ALA A 280 3.80 -32.46 -43.64
N SER A 281 3.15 -32.01 -44.72
CA SER A 281 2.08 -32.73 -45.43
C SER A 281 0.95 -33.27 -44.52
N THR A 282 0.66 -32.58 -43.42
CA THR A 282 -0.25 -33.00 -42.35
C THR A 282 -1.48 -32.12 -42.31
N ALA A 283 -2.65 -32.70 -42.03
CA ALA A 283 -3.91 -31.97 -41.96
C ALA A 283 -4.07 -31.25 -40.60
N TYR A 284 -4.48 -29.98 -40.64
CA TYR A 284 -4.80 -29.14 -39.50
C TYR A 284 -6.05 -28.31 -39.79
N THR A 285 -6.71 -27.87 -38.73
CA THR A 285 -7.77 -26.87 -38.77
C THR A 285 -7.32 -25.65 -37.99
N ILE A 286 -7.44 -24.48 -38.60
CA ILE A 286 -7.15 -23.17 -38.00
C ILE A 286 -8.45 -22.38 -37.98
N TRP A 287 -8.75 -21.70 -36.89
CA TRP A 287 -9.79 -20.66 -36.84
C TRP A 287 -9.15 -19.31 -36.58
N VAL A 288 -9.72 -18.26 -37.17
CA VAL A 288 -9.39 -16.86 -36.92
C VAL A 288 -10.67 -16.10 -36.61
N ASP A 289 -10.64 -15.26 -35.58
CA ASP A 289 -11.78 -14.43 -35.16
C ASP A 289 -11.31 -13.00 -34.83
N TRP A 290 -12.22 -12.03 -34.98
CA TRP A 290 -12.06 -10.60 -34.64
C TRP A 290 -10.70 -9.96 -35.00
N LEU A 291 -10.37 -9.90 -36.29
CA LEU A 291 -9.18 -9.22 -36.80
C LEU A 291 -9.41 -7.69 -36.82
N HIS A 292 -8.61 -6.94 -36.07
CA HIS A 292 -8.66 -5.47 -36.04
C HIS A 292 -7.28 -4.84 -35.83
N ALA A 293 -7.15 -3.56 -36.15
CA ALA A 293 -6.03 -2.73 -35.74
C ALA A 293 -6.44 -1.72 -34.66
N GLU A 294 -5.47 -1.02 -34.08
CA GLU A 294 -5.64 0.03 -33.08
C GLU A 294 -4.68 1.18 -33.37
N LYS A 295 -5.20 2.42 -33.37
CA LYS A 295 -4.42 3.64 -33.61
C LYS A 295 -3.29 3.85 -32.62
N ILE A 296 -2.27 4.55 -33.07
CA ILE A 296 -1.31 5.27 -32.23
C ILE A 296 -2.09 6.24 -31.32
N GLY A 297 -1.75 6.28 -30.03
CA GLY A 297 -2.36 7.22 -29.07
C GLY A 297 -3.27 6.61 -28.00
N GLY A 298 -3.12 5.33 -27.66
CA GLY A 298 -3.59 4.89 -26.34
C GLY A 298 -2.79 5.59 -25.23
N LEU A 299 -3.37 5.91 -24.06
CA LEU A 299 -2.70 6.70 -22.99
C LEU A 299 -1.26 6.25 -22.68
N THR A 300 -0.94 4.95 -22.73
CA THR A 300 0.44 4.47 -22.54
C THR A 300 1.40 4.95 -23.64
N GLU A 301 0.98 5.04 -24.89
CA GLU A 301 1.77 5.61 -26.00
C GLU A 301 1.68 7.14 -26.06
N GLU A 302 0.49 7.68 -25.84
CA GLU A 302 0.21 9.10 -25.85
C GLU A 302 0.96 9.82 -24.73
N VAL A 303 1.08 9.19 -23.54
CA VAL A 303 1.74 9.74 -22.36
C VAL A 303 3.11 9.09 -22.04
N ALA A 304 3.47 7.88 -22.46
CA ALA A 304 4.85 7.36 -22.27
C ALA A 304 5.62 6.93 -23.53
N GLY A 305 5.06 7.10 -24.73
CA GLY A 305 5.66 6.58 -25.96
C GLY A 305 5.54 5.06 -26.09
N VAL A 306 6.24 4.44 -27.05
CA VAL A 306 6.03 3.01 -27.37
C VAL A 306 6.67 2.09 -26.32
N VAL A 307 6.00 1.94 -25.18
CA VAL A 307 6.34 1.01 -24.09
C VAL A 307 6.00 -0.43 -24.51
N PRO A 308 6.68 -1.48 -24.00
CA PRO A 308 6.30 -2.88 -24.22
C PRO A 308 4.89 -3.26 -23.70
N LEU A 309 3.86 -2.97 -24.50
CA LEU A 309 2.47 -3.38 -24.28
C LEU A 309 2.30 -4.88 -24.59
N GLY A 310 2.69 -5.72 -23.64
CA GLY A 310 2.35 -7.15 -23.67
C GLY A 310 0.86 -7.37 -23.43
N PRO A 311 0.14 -8.12 -24.29
CA PRO A 311 -1.25 -8.50 -24.05
C PRO A 311 -1.39 -9.43 -22.83
N SER A 312 -2.62 -9.64 -22.38
CA SER A 312 -2.92 -10.51 -21.25
C SER A 312 -2.81 -12.00 -21.60
N VAL A 313 -2.09 -12.73 -20.73
CA VAL A 313 -1.95 -14.20 -20.69
C VAL A 313 -1.11 -14.82 -21.84
N HIS A 314 -0.55 -16.01 -21.56
CA HIS A 314 0.27 -16.91 -22.40
C HIS A 314 1.59 -16.42 -23.05
N GLU A 315 1.76 -15.16 -23.47
CA GLU A 315 3.04 -14.72 -24.07
C GLU A 315 4.07 -14.16 -23.06
N SER A 316 3.64 -13.71 -21.89
CA SER A 316 4.55 -13.14 -20.86
C SER A 316 5.67 -14.10 -20.45
N VAL A 317 5.41 -15.41 -20.42
CA VAL A 317 6.37 -16.47 -20.02
C VAL A 317 7.52 -16.69 -21.04
N ASN A 318 7.44 -16.07 -22.23
CA ASN A 318 8.44 -16.24 -23.29
C ASN A 318 9.05 -14.92 -23.78
N TYR A 319 8.31 -13.82 -23.73
CA TYR A 319 8.83 -12.48 -24.03
C TYR A 319 9.35 -11.73 -22.78
N ALA A 320 9.15 -12.30 -21.58
CA ALA A 320 9.79 -11.88 -20.34
C ALA A 320 10.19 -13.12 -19.51
N PHE A 321 11.48 -13.47 -19.56
CA PHE A 321 12.17 -14.38 -18.63
C PHE A 321 11.66 -15.83 -18.54
N ASN A 322 12.41 -16.76 -19.15
CA ASN A 322 12.51 -18.11 -18.58
C ASN A 322 13.51 -18.04 -17.42
N ILE A 323 12.99 -18.05 -16.20
CA ILE A 323 13.68 -18.49 -14.98
C ILE A 323 13.28 -19.95 -14.76
N LYS A 324 14.25 -20.81 -14.44
CA LYS A 324 13.93 -22.20 -14.07
C LYS A 324 13.51 -22.25 -12.61
N ALA A 325 12.40 -22.92 -12.33
CA ALA A 325 12.16 -23.45 -10.99
C ALA A 325 13.40 -24.27 -10.55
N GLY A 326 13.98 -23.91 -9.42
CA GLY A 326 15.24 -24.48 -8.93
C GLY A 326 16.52 -23.84 -9.47
N ALA A 327 16.48 -22.61 -9.98
CA ALA A 327 17.69 -21.76 -10.02
C ALA A 327 18.12 -21.44 -8.57
N PRO A 328 19.41 -21.51 -8.21
CA PRO A 328 19.82 -21.40 -6.81
C PRO A 328 19.98 -19.96 -6.29
N ASP A 329 20.12 -18.96 -7.18
CA ASP A 329 20.23 -17.53 -6.87
C ASP A 329 19.81 -16.68 -8.09
N ASP A 330 18.73 -15.91 -7.98
CA ASP A 330 18.24 -14.93 -8.98
C ASP A 330 18.24 -13.50 -8.41
N THR A 331 19.34 -13.08 -7.76
CA THR A 331 19.55 -11.68 -7.35
C THR A 331 19.79 -10.80 -8.58
N PHE A 332 19.00 -9.73 -8.71
CA PHE A 332 19.16 -8.71 -9.74
C PHE A 332 20.19 -7.68 -9.31
N VAL A 333 21.43 -7.91 -9.74
CA VAL A 333 22.60 -7.08 -9.39
C VAL A 333 22.54 -5.75 -10.14
N ILE A 334 22.36 -4.64 -9.41
CA ILE A 334 22.13 -3.27 -9.89
C ILE A 334 23.46 -2.55 -10.14
N THR A 335 23.93 -2.50 -11.39
CA THR A 335 25.16 -1.76 -11.78
C THR A 335 24.84 -0.39 -12.35
N LYS A 336 25.43 0.66 -11.76
CA LYS A 336 25.47 2.03 -12.30
C LYS A 336 26.65 2.15 -13.28
N THR A 337 26.39 2.18 -14.60
CA THR A 337 27.49 2.24 -15.59
C THR A 337 27.95 3.65 -15.94
N ASP A 338 27.07 4.65 -15.84
CA ASP A 338 27.33 6.04 -16.26
C ASP A 338 26.51 7.09 -15.46
N LEU A 339 25.97 6.71 -14.31
CA LEU A 339 24.99 7.47 -13.47
C LEU A 339 23.60 7.69 -14.08
N SER A 340 23.39 7.53 -15.39
CA SER A 340 22.07 7.72 -16.04
C SER A 340 21.36 6.41 -16.36
N THR A 341 22.13 5.36 -16.65
CA THR A 341 21.69 4.03 -17.07
C THR A 341 22.00 3.01 -15.98
N ILE A 342 20.95 2.48 -15.35
CA ILE A 342 21.06 1.35 -14.42
C ILE A 342 20.81 0.06 -15.17
N VAL A 343 21.61 -0.97 -14.87
CA VAL A 343 21.43 -2.33 -15.40
C VAL A 343 21.20 -3.30 -14.24
N ALA A 344 20.03 -3.92 -14.21
CA ALA A 344 19.72 -5.09 -13.40
C ALA A 344 20.17 -6.36 -14.16
N ASN A 345 20.96 -7.21 -13.52
CA ASN A 345 21.60 -8.37 -14.15
C ASN A 345 21.11 -9.68 -13.53
N MET A 346 20.73 -10.67 -14.36
CA MET A 346 20.41 -12.04 -13.90
C MET A 346 21.66 -12.92 -13.77
N THR A 347 21.72 -13.72 -12.72
CA THR A 347 22.69 -14.80 -12.52
C THR A 347 22.25 -16.12 -13.18
N ASN A 348 23.21 -16.94 -13.61
CA ASN A 348 23.07 -18.37 -13.94
C ASN A 348 21.88 -18.84 -14.82
N ILE A 349 21.77 -18.36 -16.07
CA ILE A 349 20.95 -19.04 -17.11
C ILE A 349 21.79 -20.11 -17.84
N PRO A 350 21.46 -21.42 -17.76
CA PRO A 350 22.19 -22.47 -18.48
C PRO A 350 21.89 -22.47 -19.99
N ASN A 351 22.92 -22.71 -20.80
CA ASN A 351 22.87 -22.73 -22.27
C ASN A 351 21.76 -23.64 -22.86
N THR A 352 20.62 -23.07 -23.27
CA THR A 352 19.66 -23.69 -24.21
C THR A 352 18.98 -22.66 -25.10
N MET A 353 19.30 -22.71 -26.40
CA MET A 353 18.63 -22.04 -27.54
C MET A 353 18.52 -20.50 -27.52
N TYR A 354 19.12 -19.86 -28.54
CA TYR A 354 18.98 -18.43 -28.82
C TYR A 354 17.51 -18.01 -28.95
N ARG A 355 17.07 -17.01 -28.17
CA ARG A 355 15.71 -16.42 -28.25
C ARG A 355 15.83 -14.89 -28.29
N ARG A 356 15.75 -14.32 -29.50
CA ARG A 356 15.93 -12.88 -29.75
C ARG A 356 14.64 -12.11 -29.46
N MET A 357 14.65 -11.31 -28.41
CA MET A 357 13.58 -10.36 -28.10
C MET A 357 13.54 -9.20 -29.13
N PRO A 358 12.37 -8.60 -29.38
CA PRO A 358 12.30 -7.25 -29.95
C PRO A 358 12.97 -6.25 -29.01
N MET A 359 13.50 -5.16 -29.57
CA MET A 359 13.79 -3.94 -28.81
C MET A 359 12.91 -2.88 -29.42
N TYR A 360 11.96 -2.32 -28.66
CA TYR A 360 11.16 -1.21 -29.16
C TYR A 360 12.07 -0.03 -29.52
N PRO A 361 11.84 0.66 -30.65
CA PRO A 361 12.51 1.90 -30.98
C PRO A 361 12.04 2.97 -29.97
N ILE A 362 12.87 3.17 -28.96
CA ILE A 362 12.79 4.30 -28.04
C ILE A 362 12.96 5.57 -28.89
N ASP A 363 12.01 6.50 -28.82
CA ASP A 363 12.10 7.75 -29.58
C ASP A 363 13.16 8.69 -29.01
N ASP A 364 13.48 9.76 -29.73
CA ASP A 364 14.51 10.74 -29.34
C ASP A 364 14.16 11.55 -28.08
N LYS A 365 12.93 11.42 -27.58
CA LYS A 365 12.40 12.06 -26.37
C LYS A 365 12.33 11.14 -25.16
N THR A 366 12.58 9.84 -25.34
CA THR A 366 12.45 8.82 -24.28
C THR A 366 13.81 8.37 -23.78
N SER A 367 14.03 8.42 -22.48
CA SER A 367 15.19 7.84 -21.80
C SER A 367 14.82 6.53 -21.12
N VAL A 368 15.65 5.49 -21.26
CA VAL A 368 15.53 4.29 -20.42
C VAL A 368 16.44 4.47 -19.20
N LEU A 369 15.85 4.42 -18.01
CA LEU A 369 16.53 4.61 -16.73
C LEU A 369 17.04 3.29 -16.15
N LEU A 370 16.24 2.23 -16.32
CA LEU A 370 16.54 0.89 -15.82
C LEU A 370 16.36 -0.15 -16.94
N TRP A 371 17.43 -0.85 -17.26
CA TRP A 371 17.43 -2.01 -18.16
C TRP A 371 17.53 -3.32 -17.37
N LEU A 372 16.82 -4.33 -17.85
CA LEU A 372 17.00 -5.72 -17.44
C LEU A 372 17.86 -6.45 -18.46
N LYS A 373 18.99 -7.03 -18.03
CA LYS A 373 20.00 -7.62 -18.91
C LYS A 373 20.31 -9.07 -18.56
N ASP A 374 20.27 -9.90 -19.59
CA ASP A 374 20.74 -11.29 -19.56
C ASP A 374 22.27 -11.33 -19.74
N LEU A 375 22.99 -11.79 -18.71
CA LEU A 375 24.45 -11.96 -18.76
C LEU A 375 24.92 -13.16 -19.60
N SER A 376 24.05 -14.12 -19.92
CA SER A 376 24.38 -15.21 -20.85
C SER A 376 24.41 -14.77 -22.32
N GLY A 377 23.90 -13.57 -22.62
CA GLY A 377 23.82 -13.03 -23.99
C GLY A 377 22.79 -13.73 -24.89
N SER A 378 21.90 -14.56 -24.32
CA SER A 378 20.88 -15.31 -25.06
C SER A 378 19.69 -14.44 -25.48
N ARG A 379 19.40 -13.39 -24.70
CA ARG A 379 18.30 -12.41 -24.84
C ARG A 379 18.85 -11.01 -25.09
N LYS A 380 18.01 -10.08 -25.58
CA LYS A 380 18.35 -8.65 -25.63
C LYS A 380 18.00 -7.97 -24.28
N PRO A 381 18.58 -6.81 -23.96
CA PRO A 381 18.12 -6.00 -22.83
C PRO A 381 16.66 -5.55 -23.01
N CYS A 382 15.90 -5.53 -21.92
CA CYS A 382 14.51 -5.06 -21.88
C CYS A 382 14.41 -3.80 -20.98
N PRO A 383 13.72 -2.72 -21.40
CA PRO A 383 13.51 -1.56 -20.53
C PRO A 383 12.48 -1.88 -19.43
N ILE A 384 12.86 -1.68 -18.17
CA ILE A 384 11.96 -1.77 -17.00
C ILE A 384 11.32 -0.41 -16.74
N LEU A 385 12.15 0.64 -16.65
CA LEU A 385 11.72 1.99 -16.32
C LEU A 385 12.17 2.94 -17.41
N THR A 386 11.22 3.60 -18.05
CA THR A 386 11.45 4.66 -19.03
C THR A 386 10.87 5.98 -18.54
N VAL A 387 11.34 7.08 -19.11
CA VAL A 387 10.76 8.42 -18.95
C VAL A 387 10.79 9.17 -20.29
N ARG A 388 9.68 9.79 -20.66
CA ARG A 388 9.53 10.63 -21.86
C ARG A 388 9.16 12.06 -21.43
N GLN A 389 9.70 13.06 -22.14
CA GLN A 389 9.44 14.47 -21.83
C GLN A 389 8.38 15.06 -22.77
N TYR A 390 7.45 15.84 -22.19
CA TYR A 390 6.36 16.52 -22.89
C TYR A 390 6.27 17.96 -22.38
N GLY A 391 6.43 18.94 -23.27
CA GLY A 391 6.44 20.35 -22.86
C GLY A 391 7.42 20.61 -21.71
N GLY A 392 6.88 21.07 -20.58
CA GLY A 392 7.64 21.27 -19.33
C GLY A 392 7.74 20.04 -18.43
N GLY A 393 6.87 19.03 -18.58
CA GLY A 393 6.73 17.90 -17.67
C GLY A 393 7.24 16.56 -18.20
N TYR A 394 6.97 15.52 -17.42
CA TYR A 394 7.56 14.19 -17.61
C TYR A 394 6.54 13.08 -17.41
N ALA A 395 6.73 11.98 -18.11
CA ALA A 395 5.93 10.79 -17.93
C ALA A 395 6.81 9.55 -17.86
N TYR A 396 6.70 8.84 -16.76
CA TYR A 396 7.43 7.61 -16.48
C TYR A 396 6.54 6.42 -16.82
N ALA A 397 7.12 5.40 -17.47
CA ALA A 397 6.49 4.09 -17.56
C ALA A 397 7.35 3.04 -16.84
N LEU A 398 6.75 2.44 -15.82
CA LEU A 398 7.27 1.29 -15.11
C LEU A 398 6.60 0.04 -15.67
N LEU A 399 7.38 -0.83 -16.33
CA LEU A 399 6.95 -2.12 -16.82
C LEU A 399 6.75 -3.08 -15.63
N ALA A 400 5.56 -2.97 -15.04
CA ALA A 400 5.12 -3.75 -13.89
C ALA A 400 4.71 -5.20 -14.23
N ALA A 401 5.22 -5.74 -15.34
CA ALA A 401 5.01 -7.12 -15.78
C ALA A 401 5.73 -8.15 -14.89
N LEU A 402 6.76 -7.72 -14.14
CA LEU A 402 7.43 -8.46 -13.08
C LEU A 402 6.93 -7.96 -11.71
N PRO A 403 6.15 -8.74 -10.93
CA PRO A 403 5.63 -8.31 -9.65
C PRO A 403 6.71 -7.81 -8.67
N VAL A 404 7.90 -8.43 -8.70
CA VAL A 404 9.13 -8.01 -7.99
C VAL A 404 9.36 -6.50 -8.02
N LEU A 405 9.37 -5.92 -9.23
CA LEU A 405 9.88 -4.57 -9.51
C LEU A 405 8.84 -3.48 -9.23
N VAL A 406 7.80 -3.84 -8.47
CA VAL A 406 6.54 -3.08 -8.31
C VAL A 406 5.93 -3.32 -6.95
N ALA A 407 6.07 -4.52 -6.41
CA ALA A 407 5.88 -4.75 -4.99
C ALA A 407 7.00 -4.07 -4.18
N ASP A 408 8.17 -3.84 -4.81
CA ASP A 408 9.47 -3.54 -4.16
C ASP A 408 9.76 -4.52 -2.99
N ALA A 409 9.10 -5.68 -3.08
CA ALA A 409 9.17 -6.87 -2.28
C ALA A 409 9.50 -8.02 -3.23
N PRO A 410 10.35 -8.96 -2.83
CA PRO A 410 10.68 -10.08 -3.68
C PRO A 410 9.40 -10.89 -4.00
N SER A 411 9.26 -11.40 -5.23
CA SER A 411 8.08 -12.18 -5.66
C SER A 411 8.44 -13.59 -6.07
N PHE A 412 7.66 -14.59 -5.64
CA PHE A 412 8.09 -15.99 -5.53
C PHE A 412 7.22 -16.96 -6.32
N HIS A 413 6.68 -16.50 -7.45
CA HIS A 413 5.96 -17.36 -8.42
C HIS A 413 6.88 -18.44 -9.06
N SER A 414 8.13 -18.56 -8.61
CA SER A 414 8.96 -19.75 -8.70
C SER A 414 9.74 -19.93 -7.38
N THR A 415 10.30 -21.11 -7.15
CA THR A 415 11.03 -21.51 -5.92
C THR A 415 12.39 -20.80 -5.71
N THR A 416 12.54 -19.57 -6.20
CA THR A 416 13.77 -18.79 -6.19
C THR A 416 13.43 -17.31 -5.98
N PRO A 417 13.97 -16.63 -4.95
CA PRO A 417 13.79 -15.20 -4.76
C PRO A 417 14.20 -14.37 -5.97
N HIS A 418 13.56 -13.22 -6.09
CA HIS A 418 13.96 -12.15 -6.98
C HIS A 418 14.21 -10.91 -6.14
N ARG A 419 15.47 -10.55 -5.92
CA ARG A 419 15.87 -9.40 -5.07
C ARG A 419 16.57 -8.32 -5.88
N LEU A 420 16.54 -7.08 -5.41
CA LEU A 420 17.25 -5.95 -6.00
C LEU A 420 18.36 -5.52 -5.04
N GLU A 421 19.62 -5.53 -5.49
CA GLU A 421 20.80 -5.22 -4.66
C GLU A 421 21.79 -4.34 -5.42
N ASP A 422 22.31 -3.27 -4.79
CA ASP A 422 23.35 -2.43 -5.41
C ASP A 422 24.67 -3.20 -5.56
N ALA A 423 25.12 -3.35 -6.80
CA ALA A 423 26.29 -4.14 -7.18
C ALA A 423 27.62 -3.67 -6.53
N THR A 424 27.63 -2.46 -5.97
CA THR A 424 28.80 -1.83 -5.34
C THR A 424 28.89 -2.13 -3.84
N THR A 425 27.75 -2.37 -3.18
CA THR A 425 27.64 -2.47 -1.72
C THR A 425 27.03 -3.77 -1.22
N GLY A 426 26.35 -4.55 -2.09
CA GLY A 426 25.59 -5.73 -1.68
C GLY A 426 24.46 -5.39 -0.70
N GLN A 427 23.91 -4.18 -0.79
CA GLN A 427 22.79 -3.73 0.05
C GLN A 427 21.49 -3.73 -0.76
N PRO A 428 20.33 -3.99 -0.12
CA PRO A 428 19.02 -3.88 -0.77
C PRO A 428 18.82 -2.54 -1.49
N TRP A 429 18.18 -2.58 -2.66
CA TRP A 429 17.93 -1.42 -3.51
C TRP A 429 16.44 -1.29 -3.84
N SER A 430 15.85 -0.15 -3.49
CA SER A 430 14.45 0.16 -3.82
C SER A 430 14.34 0.89 -5.15
N ILE A 431 13.52 0.35 -6.06
CA ILE A 431 13.18 1.02 -7.31
C ILE A 431 12.34 2.29 -7.07
N MET A 432 11.54 2.31 -6.01
CA MET A 432 10.72 3.47 -5.65
C MET A 432 11.56 4.66 -5.20
N ASN A 433 12.55 4.43 -4.33
CA ASN A 433 13.45 5.50 -3.87
C ASN A 433 14.28 6.08 -5.04
N TYR A 434 14.71 5.25 -6.00
CA TYR A 434 15.37 5.72 -7.22
C TYR A 434 14.45 6.53 -8.14
N LEU A 435 13.24 6.03 -8.43
CA LEU A 435 12.25 6.70 -9.27
C LEU A 435 11.89 8.06 -8.68
N ILE A 436 11.65 8.12 -7.37
CA ILE A 436 11.34 9.36 -6.65
C ILE A 436 12.48 10.38 -6.73
N GLN A 437 13.74 9.96 -6.56
CA GLN A 437 14.87 10.89 -6.72
C GLN A 437 14.95 11.41 -8.16
N ASN A 438 14.77 10.53 -9.15
CA ASN A 438 14.82 10.95 -10.56
C ASN A 438 13.70 11.93 -10.94
N ILE A 439 12.51 11.79 -10.36
CA ILE A 439 11.39 12.74 -10.52
C ILE A 439 11.78 14.12 -10.01
N LYS A 440 12.35 14.20 -8.80
CA LYS A 440 12.84 15.46 -8.20
C LYS A 440 13.90 16.12 -9.09
N ASP A 441 14.89 15.33 -9.53
CA ASP A 441 16.02 15.81 -10.35
C ASP A 441 15.59 16.31 -11.73
N ARG A 442 14.60 15.67 -12.39
CA ARG A 442 14.16 16.04 -13.74
C ARG A 442 13.13 17.16 -13.76
N ALA A 443 12.09 17.08 -12.92
CA ALA A 443 10.97 18.02 -12.95
C ALA A 443 11.26 19.32 -12.15
N GLY A 444 12.42 19.43 -11.49
CA GLY A 444 12.73 20.56 -10.60
C GLY A 444 11.89 20.59 -9.33
N LEU A 445 11.18 19.49 -9.03
CA LEU A 445 10.37 19.33 -7.84
C LEU A 445 11.27 19.10 -6.63
N SER A 446 11.27 20.05 -5.71
CA SER A 446 11.95 19.91 -4.43
C SER A 446 10.99 19.51 -3.32
N GLU A 447 11.50 18.71 -2.41
CA GLU A 447 10.83 18.18 -1.24
C GLU A 447 11.74 18.47 -0.06
N ASP A 448 11.23 19.25 0.88
CA ASP A 448 11.95 19.56 2.12
C ASP A 448 11.63 18.52 3.23
N PHE A 449 10.50 17.80 3.14
CA PHE A 449 10.10 16.74 4.08
C PHE A 449 9.05 15.77 3.53
N ARG A 450 9.04 14.53 4.05
CA ARG A 450 7.98 13.54 3.87
C ARG A 450 6.96 13.54 5.02
N LEU A 451 5.71 13.21 4.68
CA LEU A 451 4.61 12.93 5.62
C LEU A 451 4.29 11.44 5.65
N GLY A 452 4.33 10.85 6.85
CA GLY A 452 3.95 9.46 7.11
C GLY A 452 2.91 9.31 8.22
N LEU A 453 2.40 8.09 8.41
CA LEU A 453 1.53 7.75 9.56
C LEU A 453 2.31 7.66 10.87
N THR A 454 3.51 7.09 10.80
CA THR A 454 4.42 6.85 11.92
C THR A 454 5.85 7.16 11.46
N ASP A 455 6.74 7.43 12.39
CA ASP A 455 8.16 7.65 12.17
C ASP A 455 8.97 6.34 12.05
N LYS A 456 8.29 5.19 12.17
CA LYS A 456 8.85 3.83 12.27
C LYS A 456 7.86 2.78 11.74
N PRO A 457 8.29 1.53 11.42
CA PRO A 457 7.39 0.44 11.02
C PRO A 457 6.24 0.18 11.99
N ILE A 458 5.08 -0.20 11.43
CA ILE A 458 3.87 -0.57 12.20
C ILE A 458 3.74 -2.09 12.16
N THR A 459 3.64 -2.73 13.32
CA THR A 459 3.32 -4.16 13.42
C THR A 459 1.86 -4.38 13.83
N VAL A 460 1.23 -5.43 13.30
CA VAL A 460 -0.15 -5.83 13.63
C VAL A 460 -0.18 -7.32 13.88
N VAL A 461 -0.79 -7.75 14.98
CA VAL A 461 -1.00 -9.18 15.28
C VAL A 461 -2.44 -9.57 14.98
N THR A 462 -2.61 -10.63 14.18
CA THR A 462 -3.90 -11.16 13.74
C THR A 462 -4.04 -12.65 14.07
N VAL A 463 -5.24 -13.07 14.47
CA VAL A 463 -5.52 -14.46 14.83
C VAL A 463 -6.91 -14.92 14.39
N ASP A 464 -6.98 -16.13 13.82
CA ASP A 464 -8.18 -16.70 13.17
C ASP A 464 -8.84 -17.83 13.98
N GLU A 465 -9.99 -18.29 13.46
CA GLU A 465 -10.86 -19.38 13.92
C GLU A 465 -11.87 -19.08 15.05
N GLY A 466 -12.57 -20.14 15.47
CA GLY A 466 -13.53 -20.10 16.57
C GLY A 466 -12.88 -20.45 17.91
N TRP A 467 -13.39 -19.80 18.96
CA TRP A 467 -12.96 -20.01 20.34
C TRP A 467 -13.13 -21.46 20.81
N VAL A 468 -12.17 -21.89 21.63
CA VAL A 468 -12.16 -23.15 22.34
C VAL A 468 -11.66 -22.91 23.78
N ARG A 469 -12.12 -23.73 24.73
CA ARG A 469 -11.65 -23.70 26.12
C ARG A 469 -10.15 -23.96 26.23
N ARG A 470 -9.51 -23.28 27.20
CA ARG A 470 -8.07 -23.35 27.52
C ARG A 470 -7.54 -24.76 27.77
N ASP A 471 -8.36 -25.66 28.31
CA ASP A 471 -7.99 -27.05 28.61
C ASP A 471 -8.06 -27.98 27.39
N VAL A 472 -8.48 -27.48 26.23
CA VAL A 472 -8.56 -28.23 24.96
C VAL A 472 -7.62 -27.64 23.91
N TYR A 473 -7.56 -26.30 23.78
CA TYR A 473 -6.52 -25.58 23.01
C TYR A 473 -6.14 -24.28 23.75
N PRO A 474 -4.95 -24.18 24.36
CA PRO A 474 -4.54 -23.00 25.14
C PRO A 474 -4.14 -21.77 24.31
N GLY A 475 -3.88 -21.87 23.00
CA GLY A 475 -3.15 -20.86 22.23
C GLY A 475 -3.75 -19.46 22.22
N TYR A 476 -5.09 -19.34 22.19
CA TYR A 476 -5.77 -18.05 22.37
C TYR A 476 -5.45 -17.39 23.72
N TYR A 477 -5.28 -18.20 24.77
CA TYR A 477 -4.88 -17.73 26.09
C TYR A 477 -3.38 -17.42 26.14
N ASN A 478 -2.54 -18.16 25.41
CA ASN A 478 -1.11 -17.88 25.28
C ASN A 478 -0.87 -16.51 24.61
N LEU A 479 -1.49 -16.26 23.45
CA LEU A 479 -1.46 -14.96 22.77
C LEU A 479 -2.01 -13.84 23.67
N ARG A 480 -3.17 -14.05 24.30
CA ARG A 480 -3.76 -13.07 25.24
C ARG A 480 -2.85 -12.81 26.46
N ASN A 481 -2.06 -13.78 26.90
CA ASN A 481 -1.08 -13.59 27.98
C ASN A 481 0.17 -12.84 27.49
N LEU A 482 0.67 -13.11 26.27
CA LEU A 482 1.80 -12.39 25.70
C LEU A 482 1.43 -10.91 25.41
N ALA A 483 0.19 -10.68 24.96
CA ALA A 483 -0.38 -9.34 24.81
C ALA A 483 -0.61 -8.61 26.13
N ASP A 484 -0.80 -9.33 27.24
CA ASP A 484 -0.86 -8.81 28.62
C ASP A 484 0.55 -8.54 29.20
N GLU A 485 1.54 -9.34 28.80
CA GLU A 485 2.94 -9.27 29.22
C GLU A 485 3.66 -8.03 28.63
N PHE A 486 3.60 -7.87 27.31
CA PHE A 486 4.20 -6.72 26.61
C PHE A 486 3.24 -5.52 26.49
N GLY A 487 1.93 -5.78 26.60
CA GLY A 487 0.91 -4.75 26.66
C GLY A 487 0.52 -4.18 25.30
N PHE A 488 0.01 -5.02 24.40
CA PHE A 488 -0.41 -4.63 23.05
C PHE A 488 -1.80 -5.15 22.68
N ARG A 489 -2.42 -4.52 21.67
CA ARG A 489 -3.75 -4.89 21.16
C ARG A 489 -3.62 -5.87 19.98
N VAL A 490 -4.63 -6.74 19.80
CA VAL A 490 -4.64 -7.84 18.82
C VAL A 490 -5.93 -7.78 18.02
N THR A 491 -5.89 -8.18 16.74
CA THR A 491 -7.09 -8.30 15.90
C THR A 491 -7.56 -9.77 15.84
N TRP A 492 -8.71 -10.06 16.44
CA TRP A 492 -9.27 -11.41 16.54
C TRP A 492 -10.35 -11.61 15.47
N PHE A 493 -10.09 -12.47 14.48
CA PHE A 493 -11.03 -12.80 13.41
C PHE A 493 -12.06 -13.83 13.91
N VAL A 494 -13.13 -13.32 14.54
CA VAL A 494 -14.13 -14.12 15.26
C VAL A 494 -15.05 -14.88 14.32
N THR A 495 -15.11 -16.21 14.49
CA THR A 495 -16.18 -17.05 13.93
C THR A 495 -16.82 -17.96 14.98
N ILE A 496 -18.14 -18.07 14.95
CA ILE A 496 -18.96 -18.89 15.85
C ILE A 496 -20.20 -19.41 15.13
N GLY A 497 -20.88 -20.38 15.74
CA GLY A 497 -22.17 -20.89 15.29
C GLY A 497 -22.33 -22.41 15.47
N PRO A 498 -23.48 -23.00 15.05
CA PRO A 498 -23.75 -24.44 15.20
C PRO A 498 -22.71 -25.41 14.65
N ARG A 499 -21.83 -24.98 13.72
CA ARG A 499 -20.68 -25.79 13.27
C ARG A 499 -19.54 -25.92 14.31
N PHE A 500 -19.55 -25.14 15.39
CA PHE A 500 -18.51 -25.11 16.43
C PHE A 500 -18.99 -25.75 17.74
N PRO A 501 -18.65 -27.02 18.05
CA PRO A 501 -19.18 -27.73 19.21
C PRO A 501 -18.83 -27.09 20.56
N GLN A 502 -17.73 -26.34 20.63
CA GLN A 502 -17.28 -25.67 21.86
C GLN A 502 -18.16 -24.46 22.19
N TRP A 503 -18.48 -23.61 21.20
CA TRP A 503 -19.48 -22.54 21.37
C TRP A 503 -20.87 -23.10 21.66
N VAL A 504 -21.29 -24.19 21.00
CA VAL A 504 -22.60 -24.82 21.26
C VAL A 504 -22.72 -25.39 22.69
N ARG A 505 -21.61 -25.91 23.26
CA ARG A 505 -21.60 -26.51 24.61
C ARG A 505 -21.33 -25.51 25.73
N TYR A 506 -20.58 -24.44 25.45
CA TYR A 506 -20.10 -23.48 26.44
C TYR A 506 -20.25 -22.03 25.95
N PRO A 507 -21.45 -21.58 25.52
CA PRO A 507 -21.64 -20.24 24.94
C PRO A 507 -21.25 -19.13 25.92
N GLU A 508 -21.69 -19.22 27.18
CA GLU A 508 -21.36 -18.27 28.25
C GLU A 508 -19.84 -18.09 28.45
N GLN A 509 -19.04 -19.14 28.28
CA GLN A 509 -17.58 -19.08 28.41
C GLN A 509 -16.91 -18.45 27.18
N CYS A 510 -17.51 -18.66 26.00
CA CYS A 510 -17.10 -18.03 24.74
C CYS A 510 -17.38 -16.53 24.76
N ASP A 511 -18.62 -16.16 25.12
CA ASP A 511 -19.06 -14.77 25.22
C ASP A 511 -18.28 -14.02 26.31
N ALA A 512 -18.02 -14.65 27.47
CA ALA A 512 -17.17 -14.08 28.51
C ALA A 512 -15.70 -13.88 28.07
N PHE A 513 -15.15 -14.77 27.23
CA PHE A 513 -13.80 -14.61 26.69
C PHE A 513 -13.71 -13.39 25.75
N PHE A 514 -14.64 -13.27 24.79
CA PHE A 514 -14.66 -12.14 23.85
C PHE A 514 -15.06 -10.80 24.49
N ALA A 515 -15.94 -10.82 25.51
CA ALA A 515 -16.22 -9.64 26.32
C ALA A 515 -14.99 -9.18 27.12
N ASN A 516 -14.20 -10.12 27.67
CA ASN A 516 -12.95 -9.79 28.35
C ASN A 516 -11.91 -9.21 27.37
N LEU A 517 -11.74 -9.81 26.17
CA LEU A 517 -10.88 -9.24 25.12
C LEU A 517 -11.30 -7.79 24.75
N THR A 518 -12.60 -7.52 24.71
CA THR A 518 -13.10 -6.16 24.44
C THR A 518 -12.80 -5.19 25.58
N ALA A 519 -13.02 -5.60 26.83
CA ALA A 519 -12.71 -4.77 28.01
C ALA A 519 -11.20 -4.45 28.14
N TRP A 520 -10.35 -5.17 27.40
CA TRP A 520 -8.90 -5.00 27.32
C TRP A 520 -8.44 -4.19 26.08
N GLY A 521 -9.37 -3.79 25.21
CA GLY A 521 -9.09 -2.99 24.01
C GLY A 521 -8.63 -3.78 22.79
N HIS A 522 -8.70 -5.12 22.79
CA HIS A 522 -8.45 -5.91 21.58
C HIS A 522 -9.58 -5.71 20.56
N GLU A 523 -9.26 -5.76 19.27
CA GLU A 523 -10.25 -5.64 18.19
C GLU A 523 -10.93 -6.99 17.91
N LEU A 524 -12.26 -6.98 17.83
CA LEU A 524 -13.04 -8.13 17.35
C LEU A 524 -13.47 -7.91 15.90
N ALA A 525 -12.93 -8.72 14.99
CA ALA A 525 -13.12 -8.68 13.56
C ALA A 525 -14.03 -9.80 13.05
N ASN A 526 -14.54 -9.65 11.82
CA ASN A 526 -15.55 -10.50 11.20
C ASN A 526 -14.92 -11.64 10.39
N HIS A 527 -15.14 -12.90 10.81
CA HIS A 527 -14.64 -14.09 10.12
C HIS A 527 -15.77 -15.04 9.66
N VAL A 528 -16.93 -14.46 9.32
CA VAL A 528 -18.15 -15.13 8.81
C VAL A 528 -18.77 -16.15 9.78
N TRP A 529 -20.07 -16.04 10.06
CA TRP A 529 -20.79 -17.03 10.86
C TRP A 529 -20.63 -18.47 10.33
N ASN A 530 -20.47 -19.45 11.22
CA ASN A 530 -20.21 -20.87 10.91
C ASN A 530 -18.92 -21.15 10.09
N HIS A 531 -17.98 -20.19 9.98
CA HIS A 531 -16.79 -20.27 9.11
C HIS A 531 -17.16 -20.75 7.70
N THR A 532 -18.19 -20.10 7.15
CA THR A 532 -18.82 -20.50 5.88
C THR A 532 -18.03 -19.96 4.71
N ARG A 533 -17.37 -20.84 3.96
CA ARG A 533 -16.65 -20.47 2.73
C ARG A 533 -17.61 -20.17 1.57
N VAL A 534 -17.17 -19.30 0.66
CA VAL A 534 -18.02 -18.82 -0.44
C VAL A 534 -18.06 -19.75 -1.65
N ASP A 535 -16.99 -20.50 -1.90
CA ASP A 535 -16.91 -21.56 -2.90
C ASP A 535 -17.84 -22.74 -2.55
N GLU A 536 -17.94 -23.11 -1.28
CA GLU A 536 -18.86 -24.15 -0.81
C GLU A 536 -20.32 -23.69 -0.72
N ASN A 537 -20.58 -22.43 -0.35
CA ASN A 537 -21.88 -21.98 0.19
C ASN A 537 -22.25 -20.52 -0.14
N ALA A 538 -21.94 -20.03 -1.35
CA ALA A 538 -22.12 -18.63 -1.77
C ALA A 538 -23.43 -17.95 -1.33
N LEU A 539 -24.58 -18.61 -1.47
CA LEU A 539 -25.90 -18.07 -1.12
C LEU A 539 -26.09 -17.81 0.40
N LEU A 540 -25.33 -18.47 1.26
CA LEU A 540 -25.40 -18.30 2.72
C LEU A 540 -24.44 -17.23 3.24
N VAL A 541 -23.34 -16.96 2.54
CA VAL A 541 -22.31 -16.00 2.94
C VAL A 541 -22.87 -14.58 3.21
N PRO A 542 -23.75 -14.00 2.38
CA PRO A 542 -24.38 -12.71 2.65
C PRO A 542 -25.12 -12.61 3.99
N LYS A 543 -25.73 -13.72 4.42
CA LYS A 543 -26.44 -13.82 5.70
C LYS A 543 -25.46 -14.05 6.85
N HIS A 544 -24.38 -14.79 6.61
CA HIS A 544 -23.41 -15.18 7.63
C HIS A 544 -22.40 -14.07 7.95
N ILE A 545 -22.00 -13.22 6.99
CA ILE A 545 -21.22 -11.99 7.23
C ILE A 545 -22.00 -11.03 8.13
N ARG A 546 -23.23 -10.67 7.73
CA ARG A 546 -24.08 -9.75 8.50
C ARG A 546 -24.41 -10.29 9.88
N LYS A 547 -24.69 -11.60 10.01
CA LYS A 547 -25.02 -12.22 11.31
C LYS A 547 -23.87 -12.12 12.33
N ILE A 548 -22.63 -12.39 11.94
CA ILE A 548 -21.51 -12.29 12.91
C ILE A 548 -21.20 -10.82 13.25
N GLN A 549 -21.36 -9.89 12.30
CA GLN A 549 -21.29 -8.45 12.57
C GLN A 549 -22.28 -8.03 13.66
N SER A 550 -23.57 -8.37 13.47
CA SER A 550 -24.61 -8.08 14.44
C SER A 550 -24.36 -8.75 15.79
N TYR A 551 -23.77 -9.96 15.81
CA TYR A 551 -23.43 -10.65 17.06
C TYR A 551 -22.35 -9.91 17.84
N ILE A 552 -21.26 -9.48 17.20
CA ILE A 552 -20.18 -8.73 17.87
C ILE A 552 -20.72 -7.38 18.37
N LYS A 553 -21.46 -6.66 17.52
CA LYS A 553 -22.07 -5.37 17.87
C LYS A 553 -23.05 -5.45 19.04
N THR A 554 -23.83 -6.53 19.12
CA THR A 554 -24.86 -6.70 20.17
C THR A 554 -24.29 -7.21 21.49
N ASN A 555 -23.36 -8.17 21.47
CA ASN A 555 -22.89 -8.84 22.69
C ASN A 555 -21.63 -8.20 23.28
N TYR A 556 -20.82 -7.53 22.47
CA TYR A 556 -19.53 -6.98 22.88
C TYR A 556 -19.40 -5.46 22.68
N SER A 557 -20.43 -4.79 22.15
CA SER A 557 -20.44 -3.33 21.91
C SER A 557 -19.33 -2.78 21.00
N GLN A 558 -18.58 -3.63 20.28
CA GLN A 558 -17.65 -3.19 19.23
C GLN A 558 -18.34 -3.07 17.87
N VAL A 559 -17.87 -2.15 17.02
CA VAL A 559 -18.14 -2.17 15.58
C VAL A 559 -16.95 -2.84 14.88
N PRO A 560 -17.11 -4.05 14.30
CA PRO A 560 -16.01 -4.73 13.61
C PRO A 560 -15.62 -4.02 12.31
N VAL A 561 -14.33 -3.73 12.15
CA VAL A 561 -13.76 -3.17 10.90
C VAL A 561 -12.58 -3.99 10.34
N GLY A 562 -12.30 -5.18 10.88
CA GLY A 562 -11.60 -6.23 10.15
C GLY A 562 -12.61 -7.20 9.51
N PHE A 563 -12.38 -7.61 8.26
CA PHE A 563 -13.05 -8.73 7.60
C PHE A 563 -12.05 -9.75 7.03
N LYS A 564 -12.36 -11.04 7.20
CA LYS A 564 -11.56 -12.12 6.65
C LYS A 564 -12.43 -13.30 6.22
N ALA A 565 -12.45 -13.62 4.94
CA ALA A 565 -13.20 -14.78 4.46
C ALA A 565 -12.54 -16.10 4.94
N PRO A 566 -13.32 -17.07 5.45
CA PRO A 566 -12.89 -18.45 5.70
C PRO A 566 -12.10 -19.05 4.53
N GLY A 567 -10.93 -19.62 4.83
CA GLY A 567 -10.04 -20.22 3.83
C GLY A 567 -9.60 -19.24 2.73
N TYR A 568 -9.58 -17.94 3.02
CA TYR A 568 -9.19 -16.85 2.13
C TYR A 568 -9.95 -16.75 0.80
N LYS A 569 -11.08 -17.45 0.63
CA LYS A 569 -11.84 -17.45 -0.63
C LYS A 569 -12.83 -16.29 -0.69
N TYR A 570 -12.58 -15.37 -1.63
CA TYR A 570 -13.41 -14.20 -1.90
C TYR A 570 -14.09 -14.31 -3.26
N ASN A 571 -15.25 -13.68 -3.37
CA ASN A 571 -15.84 -13.30 -4.64
C ASN A 571 -16.62 -11.98 -4.51
N LEU A 572 -17.24 -11.56 -5.61
CA LEU A 572 -18.10 -10.37 -5.65
C LEU A 572 -19.25 -10.40 -4.62
N THR A 573 -19.76 -11.57 -4.25
CA THR A 573 -20.82 -11.75 -3.24
C THR A 573 -20.33 -11.45 -1.82
N ASN A 574 -19.06 -11.72 -1.48
CA ASN A 574 -18.46 -11.20 -0.24
C ASN A 574 -18.48 -9.67 -0.26
N ILE A 575 -17.93 -9.08 -1.33
CA ILE A 575 -17.69 -7.64 -1.46
C ILE A 575 -19.01 -6.86 -1.37
N GLN A 576 -19.97 -7.14 -2.25
CA GLN A 576 -21.30 -6.52 -2.27
C GLN A 576 -22.06 -6.68 -0.95
N THR A 577 -21.83 -7.78 -0.21
CA THR A 577 -22.41 -7.95 1.12
C THR A 577 -21.84 -6.94 2.10
N LEU A 578 -20.52 -6.79 2.12
CA LEU A 578 -19.84 -5.87 3.03
C LEU A 578 -20.32 -4.45 2.72
N GLU A 579 -20.13 -3.96 1.48
CA GLU A 579 -20.51 -2.61 1.07
C GLU A 579 -21.93 -2.15 1.41
N SER A 580 -22.89 -3.09 1.41
CA SER A 580 -24.29 -2.82 1.71
C SER A 580 -24.60 -2.52 3.19
N MET A 581 -23.59 -2.55 4.06
CA MET A 581 -23.70 -2.27 5.49
C MET A 581 -23.13 -0.87 5.79
N GLU A 582 -23.69 -0.18 6.78
CA GLU A 582 -23.43 1.26 6.97
C GLU A 582 -22.13 1.52 7.75
N GLU A 583 -21.69 0.59 8.60
CA GLU A 583 -20.75 0.88 9.69
C GLU A 583 -19.27 0.65 9.35
N LEU A 584 -18.85 0.80 8.09
CA LEU A 584 -17.70 0.05 7.58
C LEU A 584 -16.49 0.87 7.10
N GLU A 585 -15.35 0.55 7.69
CA GLU A 585 -13.99 0.94 7.31
C GLU A 585 -13.14 -0.33 7.14
N TYR A 586 -13.62 -1.31 6.39
CA TYR A 586 -13.05 -2.67 6.44
C TYR A 586 -11.63 -2.79 5.89
N VAL A 587 -10.77 -3.53 6.59
CA VAL A 587 -9.75 -4.38 5.94
C VAL A 587 -10.41 -5.66 5.42
N ALA A 588 -10.14 -6.03 4.17
CA ALA A 588 -10.36 -7.38 3.62
C ALA A 588 -9.04 -8.08 3.31
N LEU A 589 -8.89 -9.32 3.79
CA LEU A 589 -7.69 -10.18 3.70
C LEU A 589 -7.95 -11.39 2.78
N ALA A 590 -7.44 -11.41 1.54
CA ALA A 590 -7.89 -12.31 0.46
C ALA A 590 -6.81 -13.01 -0.39
N GLU A 591 -7.13 -14.20 -0.92
CA GLU A 591 -6.27 -15.04 -1.79
C GLU A 591 -6.83 -15.18 -3.23
N GLY A 592 -5.96 -15.02 -4.23
CA GLY A 592 -6.17 -15.44 -5.62
C GLY A 592 -6.72 -14.37 -6.59
N LEU A 593 -7.09 -14.80 -7.81
CA LEU A 593 -7.43 -13.91 -8.94
C LEU A 593 -8.61 -12.94 -8.71
N PHE A 594 -9.46 -13.20 -7.71
CA PHE A 594 -10.58 -12.33 -7.32
C PHE A 594 -10.47 -11.81 -5.86
N GLY A 595 -9.26 -11.88 -5.30
CA GLY A 595 -8.94 -11.44 -3.95
C GLY A 595 -7.44 -11.21 -3.82
N PHE A 596 -6.99 -9.98 -4.04
CA PHE A 596 -5.65 -9.66 -4.57
C PHE A 596 -4.41 -9.86 -3.67
N GLY A 597 -4.39 -10.84 -2.77
CA GLY A 597 -3.16 -11.44 -2.24
C GLY A 597 -2.84 -12.75 -2.95
N LEU A 598 -1.56 -13.05 -3.11
CA LEU A 598 -1.10 -14.41 -3.36
C LEU A 598 -0.30 -14.85 -2.14
N TRP A 599 -0.67 -16.03 -1.61
CA TRP A 599 0.17 -16.77 -0.68
C TRP A 599 1.37 -17.28 -1.47
N ASP A 600 2.57 -16.87 -1.07
CA ASP A 600 3.82 -17.20 -1.78
C ASP A 600 4.96 -17.35 -0.76
N GLU A 601 5.77 -18.38 -0.95
CA GLU A 601 6.88 -18.76 -0.06
C GLU A 601 8.13 -17.93 -0.38
N VAL A 602 8.39 -16.94 0.46
CA VAL A 602 9.48 -15.96 0.33
C VAL A 602 10.74 -16.54 0.98
N THR A 603 11.66 -17.15 0.21
CA THR A 603 12.93 -17.60 0.82
C THR A 603 13.71 -16.42 1.42
N SER A 604 14.31 -16.58 2.59
CA SER A 604 15.12 -15.55 3.28
C SER A 604 16.49 -15.34 2.61
N TYR A 605 17.08 -14.14 2.68
CA TYR A 605 18.50 -13.90 2.34
C TYR A 605 19.43 -14.09 3.54
N LYS A 606 18.96 -13.80 4.75
CA LYS A 606 19.74 -14.02 5.98
C LYS A 606 19.87 -15.51 6.31
N VAL A 607 18.89 -16.32 5.91
CA VAL A 607 18.75 -17.71 6.34
C VAL A 607 18.70 -18.66 5.13
N PRO A 608 19.78 -19.42 4.84
CA PRO A 608 19.82 -20.35 3.73
C PRO A 608 18.73 -21.44 3.85
N SER A 609 17.77 -21.45 2.91
CA SER A 609 16.56 -22.29 2.92
C SER A 609 15.49 -21.91 3.96
N GLY A 610 15.61 -20.76 4.64
CA GLY A 610 14.54 -20.20 5.47
C GLY A 610 13.38 -19.70 4.61
N ILE A 611 12.15 -19.76 5.12
CA ILE A 611 10.91 -19.44 4.38
C ILE A 611 10.12 -18.37 5.15
N LEU A 612 10.35 -17.12 4.76
CA LEU A 612 9.39 -16.05 4.98
C LEU A 612 8.15 -16.28 4.10
N TRP A 613 7.13 -15.45 4.28
CA TRP A 613 5.98 -15.37 3.37
C TRP A 613 5.79 -13.92 2.96
N GLY A 614 5.02 -13.69 1.90
CA GLY A 614 4.82 -12.35 1.32
C GLY A 614 4.54 -11.28 2.38
N LEU A 615 5.05 -10.05 2.17
CA LEU A 615 4.81 -8.89 3.04
C LEU A 615 3.77 -7.91 2.48
N CYS A 616 3.02 -7.28 3.38
CA CYS A 616 1.71 -6.73 3.04
C CYS A 616 1.82 -5.43 2.23
N ASN A 617 1.35 -5.49 0.98
CA ASN A 617 1.35 -4.37 0.05
C ASN A 617 -0.10 -3.94 -0.17
N MET A 618 -0.46 -2.77 0.35
CA MET A 618 -1.83 -2.24 0.37
C MET A 618 -2.49 -2.22 -1.02
N ARG A 619 -3.79 -2.54 -1.10
CA ARG A 619 -4.56 -2.40 -2.34
C ARG A 619 -5.97 -1.85 -2.13
N TYR A 620 -6.32 -0.86 -2.92
CA TYR A 620 -7.68 -0.34 -3.05
C TYR A 620 -8.15 -0.75 -4.44
N ASP A 621 -9.26 -1.49 -4.50
CA ASP A 621 -10.01 -1.58 -5.75
C ASP A 621 -11.06 -0.45 -5.72
N TYR A 622 -10.96 0.43 -6.70
CA TYR A 622 -11.69 1.68 -6.80
C TYR A 622 -13.22 1.52 -6.71
N ALA A 623 -13.75 0.34 -7.03
CA ALA A 623 -15.18 0.08 -7.03
C ALA A 623 -15.86 0.12 -5.64
N TYR A 624 -15.12 0.00 -4.52
CA TYR A 624 -15.71 -0.47 -3.27
C TYR A 624 -15.48 0.38 -2.01
N ARG A 625 -16.44 0.32 -1.06
CA ARG A 625 -16.30 0.84 0.34
C ARG A 625 -15.39 -0.02 1.22
N LEU A 626 -14.26 -0.50 0.70
CA LEU A 626 -13.41 -1.51 1.31
C LEU A 626 -11.93 -1.17 1.10
N PHE A 627 -11.11 -1.27 2.15
CA PHE A 627 -9.67 -1.38 2.02
C PHE A 627 -9.31 -2.85 1.88
N TYR A 628 -8.48 -3.21 0.91
CA TYR A 628 -7.92 -4.56 0.84
C TYR A 628 -6.48 -4.49 1.38
N LEU A 629 -6.19 -5.38 2.34
CA LEU A 629 -4.83 -5.82 2.54
C LEU A 629 -4.71 -7.15 1.78
N PRO A 630 -4.08 -7.17 0.60
CA PRO A 630 -3.51 -8.40 0.05
C PRO A 630 -2.91 -9.26 1.15
N THR A 631 -3.28 -10.55 1.22
CA THR A 631 -2.75 -11.45 2.27
C THR A 631 -1.38 -11.96 1.94
N SER A 632 -0.48 -11.00 1.92
CA SER A 632 0.88 -11.16 2.33
C SER A 632 0.97 -10.84 3.83
N GLN A 633 0.38 -11.73 4.64
CA GLN A 633 0.56 -11.77 6.10
C GLN A 633 1.66 -12.78 6.40
N MET A 634 2.51 -12.52 7.38
CA MET A 634 3.60 -13.42 7.78
C MET A 634 3.07 -14.48 8.77
N PRO A 635 2.94 -15.77 8.38
CA PRO A 635 2.39 -16.82 9.23
C PRO A 635 3.44 -17.29 10.24
N LEU A 636 3.15 -17.12 11.52
CA LEU A 636 4.09 -17.36 12.62
C LEU A 636 4.66 -18.79 12.62
N GLY A 637 3.82 -19.79 12.38
CA GLY A 637 4.20 -21.21 12.30
C GLY A 637 4.97 -21.61 11.03
N SER A 638 5.41 -20.65 10.24
CA SER A 638 6.37 -20.86 9.15
C SER A 638 7.68 -20.10 9.35
N ILE A 639 7.74 -19.16 10.31
CA ILE A 639 8.98 -18.56 10.77
C ILE A 639 9.78 -19.66 11.48
N SER A 640 10.95 -20.00 10.97
CA SER A 640 11.82 -21.01 11.56
C SER A 640 12.70 -20.41 12.66
N ILE A 641 13.34 -19.26 12.41
CA ILE A 641 14.31 -18.61 13.32
C ILE A 641 14.09 -17.09 13.39
N SER A 642 14.77 -16.40 14.33
CA SER A 642 14.49 -14.99 14.64
C SER A 642 15.00 -14.04 13.54
N GLU A 643 16.10 -14.40 12.87
CA GLU A 643 16.73 -13.66 11.76
C GLU A 643 15.78 -13.42 10.58
N GLU A 644 14.79 -14.31 10.40
CA GLU A 644 13.71 -14.17 9.42
C GLU A 644 12.77 -13.00 9.77
N MET A 645 12.58 -12.69 11.06
CA MET A 645 11.78 -11.54 11.49
C MET A 645 12.53 -10.22 11.31
N GLU A 646 13.86 -10.24 11.48
CA GLU A 646 14.74 -9.08 11.23
C GLU A 646 14.73 -8.69 9.73
N GLU A 647 14.74 -9.67 8.81
CA GLU A 647 14.62 -9.42 7.35
C GLU A 647 13.27 -8.78 6.98
N VAL A 648 12.19 -9.14 7.69
CA VAL A 648 10.86 -8.54 7.52
C VAL A 648 10.81 -7.09 8.01
N LEU A 649 11.53 -6.76 9.09
CA LEU A 649 11.60 -5.40 9.63
C LEU A 649 12.38 -4.46 8.70
N GLU A 650 13.59 -4.85 8.28
CA GLU A 650 14.41 -4.11 7.33
C GLU A 650 13.67 -3.84 6.00
N TRP A 651 12.92 -4.82 5.50
CA TRP A 651 12.09 -4.63 4.31
C TRP A 651 11.06 -3.51 4.48
N ALA A 652 10.40 -3.44 5.64
CA ALA A 652 9.41 -2.41 5.93
C ALA A 652 10.05 -1.02 6.06
N GLU A 653 11.25 -0.91 6.62
CA GLU A 653 12.01 0.35 6.71
C GLU A 653 12.38 0.89 5.32
N LEU A 654 12.99 0.04 4.48
CA LEU A 654 13.42 0.38 3.12
C LEU A 654 12.26 0.84 2.22
N ASN A 655 11.06 0.32 2.47
CA ASN A 655 9.85 0.54 1.67
C ASN A 655 8.86 1.54 2.31
N GLY A 656 9.34 2.43 3.18
CA GLY A 656 8.56 3.56 3.66
C GLY A 656 7.55 3.21 4.76
N PHE A 657 7.93 2.31 5.66
CA PHE A 657 7.14 1.88 6.83
C PHE A 657 5.79 1.25 6.43
N ALA A 658 5.82 0.34 5.46
CA ALA A 658 4.71 -0.55 5.17
C ALA A 658 4.34 -1.40 6.42
N PRO A 659 3.06 -1.63 6.72
CA PRO A 659 2.66 -2.35 7.93
C PRO A 659 2.96 -3.84 7.83
N ILE A 660 3.60 -4.39 8.86
CA ILE A 660 3.94 -5.81 9.01
C ILE A 660 2.78 -6.51 9.73
N VAL A 661 2.12 -7.47 9.07
CA VAL A 661 0.98 -8.19 9.65
C VAL A 661 1.36 -9.62 10.00
N TRP A 662 1.63 -9.86 11.29
CA TRP A 662 1.88 -11.19 11.86
C TRP A 662 0.57 -11.97 11.99
N TYR A 663 0.58 -13.25 11.61
CA TYR A 663 -0.62 -14.07 11.50
C TYR A 663 -0.47 -15.44 12.16
N GLY A 664 -1.50 -15.90 12.88
CA GLY A 664 -1.59 -17.29 13.33
C GLY A 664 -3.01 -17.85 13.39
N HIS A 665 -3.13 -19.15 13.17
CA HIS A 665 -4.25 -19.94 13.68
C HIS A 665 -4.09 -20.15 15.19
N ARG A 666 -5.14 -20.58 15.92
CA ARG A 666 -4.99 -20.90 17.36
C ARG A 666 -3.86 -21.90 17.64
N GLY A 667 -3.63 -22.83 16.71
CA GLY A 667 -2.60 -23.86 16.79
C GLY A 667 -1.16 -23.36 16.73
N HIS A 668 -0.90 -22.22 16.07
CA HIS A 668 0.46 -21.65 16.04
C HIS A 668 0.82 -21.06 17.42
N TRP A 669 -0.19 -20.54 18.13
CA TRP A 669 -0.03 -20.07 19.51
C TRP A 669 -0.11 -21.19 20.56
N ASP A 670 -0.42 -22.43 20.17
CA ASP A 670 -0.27 -23.62 21.02
C ASP A 670 1.21 -24.07 21.10
N ASP A 671 2.05 -23.75 20.11
CA ASP A 671 3.49 -24.04 20.14
C ASP A 671 4.24 -22.98 20.97
N GLN A 672 4.94 -23.43 22.01
CA GLN A 672 5.72 -22.55 22.87
C GLN A 672 6.93 -21.96 22.15
N THR A 673 7.45 -22.62 21.12
CA THR A 673 8.58 -22.16 20.29
C THR A 673 8.21 -20.90 19.52
N ASP A 674 7.02 -20.85 18.92
CA ASP A 674 6.52 -19.69 18.18
C ASP A 674 6.19 -18.54 19.13
N VAL A 675 5.58 -18.84 20.28
CA VAL A 675 5.33 -17.87 21.36
C VAL A 675 6.64 -17.26 21.89
N ASP A 676 7.68 -18.07 22.07
CA ASP A 676 8.97 -17.62 22.60
C ASP A 676 9.80 -16.87 21.56
N ARG A 677 9.75 -17.26 20.28
CA ARG A 677 10.35 -16.50 19.16
C ARG A 677 9.69 -15.13 19.02
N TYR A 678 8.35 -15.07 19.06
CA TYR A 678 7.63 -13.79 19.00
C TYR A 678 7.88 -12.94 20.26
N ARG A 679 7.99 -13.56 21.46
CA ARG A 679 8.45 -12.87 22.67
C ARG A 679 9.85 -12.26 22.48
N GLN A 680 10.80 -13.00 21.91
CA GLN A 680 12.16 -12.49 21.68
C GLN A 680 12.13 -11.25 20.79
N PHE A 681 11.43 -11.30 19.65
CA PHE A 681 11.24 -10.16 18.74
C PHE A 681 10.66 -8.94 19.48
N LEU A 682 9.55 -9.10 20.21
CA LEU A 682 8.96 -8.01 21.00
C LEU A 682 9.90 -7.49 22.10
N THR A 683 10.72 -8.35 22.70
CA THR A 683 11.69 -7.98 23.74
C THR A 683 12.83 -7.15 23.18
N THR A 684 13.29 -7.43 21.96
CA THR A 684 14.28 -6.61 21.24
C THR A 684 13.66 -5.26 20.89
N HIS A 685 12.58 -5.27 20.12
CA HIS A 685 12.12 -4.12 19.34
C HIS A 685 11.27 -3.12 20.16
N LEU A 686 10.30 -3.59 20.96
CA LEU A 686 9.51 -2.68 21.82
C LEU A 686 10.36 -2.01 22.92
N ALA A 687 11.48 -2.63 23.30
CA ALA A 687 12.43 -2.05 24.25
C ALA A 687 13.46 -1.12 23.59
N ALA A 688 13.80 -1.37 22.32
CA ALA A 688 14.67 -0.52 21.51
C ALA A 688 13.97 0.74 21.00
N ASP A 689 12.64 0.75 20.94
CA ASP A 689 11.82 1.83 20.35
C ASP A 689 12.09 2.00 18.83
N ASP A 690 11.94 0.90 18.10
CA ASP A 690 12.07 0.81 16.63
C ASP A 690 10.77 0.37 15.91
N ILE A 691 9.74 -0.10 16.62
CA ILE A 691 8.42 -0.47 16.06
C ILE A 691 7.24 0.13 16.84
N TYR A 692 6.14 0.36 16.14
CA TYR A 692 4.80 0.53 16.73
C TYR A 692 4.01 -0.78 16.69
N MET A 693 2.99 -0.93 17.55
CA MET A 693 1.96 -1.95 17.40
C MET A 693 0.56 -1.34 17.26
N ALA A 694 -0.24 -1.91 16.36
CA ALA A 694 -1.60 -1.48 16.08
C ALA A 694 -2.56 -2.66 15.92
N THR A 695 -3.86 -2.36 15.89
CA THR A 695 -4.88 -3.26 15.30
C THR A 695 -5.27 -2.76 13.91
N LEU A 696 -5.93 -3.60 13.11
CA LEU A 696 -6.33 -3.24 11.75
C LEU A 696 -7.28 -2.02 11.72
N LYS A 697 -8.20 -1.93 12.69
CA LYS A 697 -9.05 -0.75 12.96
C LYS A 697 -8.24 0.52 13.08
N TRP A 698 -7.22 0.52 13.95
CA TRP A 698 -6.40 1.71 14.20
C TRP A 698 -5.68 2.15 12.93
N PHE A 699 -5.02 1.20 12.25
CA PHE A 699 -4.25 1.46 11.05
C PHE A 699 -5.12 2.03 9.92
N VAL A 700 -6.26 1.40 9.60
CA VAL A 700 -7.14 1.91 8.54
C VAL A 700 -7.68 3.29 8.88
N ARG A 701 -8.15 3.52 10.11
CA ARG A 701 -8.70 4.84 10.51
C ARG A 701 -7.65 5.95 10.44
N ALA A 702 -6.43 5.67 10.89
CA ALA A 702 -5.32 6.61 10.77
C ALA A 702 -5.02 6.91 9.30
N TYR A 703 -4.95 5.89 8.45
CA TYR A 703 -4.77 6.04 7.00
C TYR A 703 -5.91 6.84 6.35
N VAL A 704 -7.19 6.53 6.63
CA VAL A 704 -8.35 7.22 6.06
C VAL A 704 -8.31 8.72 6.39
N ALA A 705 -8.13 9.08 7.67
CA ALA A 705 -8.19 10.47 8.11
C ALA A 705 -7.05 11.30 7.52
N LEU A 706 -5.83 10.76 7.44
CA LEU A 706 -4.69 11.49 6.89
C LEU A 706 -4.69 11.52 5.35
N ALA A 707 -5.05 10.41 4.69
CA ALA A 707 -5.15 10.35 3.22
C ALA A 707 -6.32 11.15 2.64
N THR A 708 -7.33 11.51 3.46
CA THR A 708 -8.43 12.40 3.05
C THR A 708 -8.31 13.84 3.59
N ALA A 709 -7.23 14.16 4.29
CA ALA A 709 -6.98 15.51 4.77
C ALA A 709 -6.49 16.43 3.64
N ASN A 710 -6.91 17.70 3.68
CA ASN A 710 -6.29 18.75 2.88
C ASN A 710 -4.97 19.16 3.55
N ILE A 711 -3.87 19.08 2.80
CA ILE A 711 -2.51 19.35 3.27
C ILE A 711 -1.98 20.56 2.50
N THR A 712 -1.65 21.63 3.24
CA THR A 712 -1.15 22.90 2.69
C THR A 712 0.11 23.34 3.42
N VAL A 713 0.91 24.21 2.78
CA VAL A 713 2.19 24.71 3.32
C VAL A 713 2.22 26.23 3.17
N SER A 714 2.76 26.92 4.17
CA SER A 714 2.87 28.38 4.23
C SER A 714 4.12 28.76 5.04
N GLY A 715 5.19 29.20 4.36
CA GLY A 715 6.51 29.26 4.97
C GLY A 715 6.90 27.90 5.56
N SER A 716 7.53 27.86 6.74
CA SER A 716 7.88 26.61 7.44
C SER A 716 6.71 25.93 8.18
N THR A 717 5.45 26.30 7.93
CA THR A 717 4.28 25.70 8.59
C THR A 717 3.49 24.82 7.63
N VAL A 718 3.29 23.56 8.04
CA VAL A 718 2.39 22.59 7.42
C VAL A 718 1.02 22.69 8.09
N ILE A 719 -0.05 22.70 7.30
CA ILE A 719 -1.42 22.80 7.80
C ILE A 719 -2.21 21.62 7.23
N VAL A 720 -2.60 20.71 8.13
CA VAL A 720 -3.41 19.52 7.83
C VAL A 720 -4.82 19.78 8.33
N THR A 721 -5.82 19.75 7.44
CA THR A 721 -7.24 19.96 7.80
C THR A 721 -8.04 18.74 7.35
N GLY A 722 -8.69 18.04 8.28
CA GLY A 722 -9.28 16.72 8.04
C GLY A 722 -10.24 16.29 9.14
N SER A 723 -10.78 15.07 9.03
CA SER A 723 -11.79 14.54 9.95
C SER A 723 -11.21 13.44 10.84
N PHE A 724 -10.58 13.84 11.95
CA PHE A 724 -10.01 12.90 12.95
C PHE A 724 -11.11 12.38 13.91
N GLY A 725 -12.23 11.90 13.37
CA GLY A 725 -13.50 11.74 14.10
C GLY A 725 -13.59 10.62 15.15
N HIS A 726 -12.63 9.70 15.24
CA HIS A 726 -12.69 8.56 16.16
C HIS A 726 -12.02 8.87 17.50
N THR A 727 -12.81 8.95 18.58
CA THR A 727 -12.31 9.21 19.95
C THR A 727 -11.79 7.96 20.67
N ASP A 728 -12.08 6.76 20.16
CA ASP A 728 -11.59 5.48 20.70
C ASP A 728 -10.15 5.12 20.28
N MET A 729 -9.42 6.12 19.76
CA MET A 729 -8.00 6.06 19.42
C MET A 729 -7.38 7.46 19.40
N HIS A 730 -6.05 7.53 19.53
CA HIS A 730 -5.27 8.67 19.05
C HIS A 730 -4.90 8.44 17.57
N TYR A 731 -4.79 9.52 16.79
CA TYR A 731 -4.20 9.51 15.46
C TYR A 731 -2.74 9.97 15.54
N THR A 732 -1.95 9.67 14.50
CA THR A 732 -0.53 10.05 14.41
C THR A 732 -0.23 10.75 13.08
N ILE A 733 0.73 11.67 13.10
CA ILE A 733 1.32 12.27 11.90
C ILE A 733 2.84 12.35 12.11
N ALA A 734 3.62 11.88 11.12
CA ALA A 734 5.07 11.86 11.15
C ALA A 734 5.71 12.79 10.10
N ILE A 735 6.81 13.44 10.46
CA ILE A 735 7.69 14.26 9.62
C ILE A 735 9.06 13.57 9.54
N LEU A 736 9.36 12.89 8.44
CA LEU A 736 10.48 11.92 8.42
C LEU A 736 11.87 12.55 8.23
N ASP A 737 11.96 13.75 7.64
CA ASP A 737 13.24 14.36 7.22
C ASP A 737 13.55 15.70 7.90
N MET A 738 12.61 16.22 8.69
CA MET A 738 12.74 17.48 9.44
C MET A 738 12.24 17.31 10.87
N ALA A 739 12.72 18.15 11.79
CA ALA A 739 12.17 18.20 13.14
C ALA A 739 10.92 19.09 13.20
N ILE A 740 9.93 18.65 13.97
CA ILE A 740 8.79 19.49 14.37
C ILE A 740 9.27 20.47 15.44
N ALA A 741 9.13 21.78 15.23
CA ALA A 741 9.46 22.81 16.21
C ALA A 741 8.32 23.08 17.20
N SER A 742 7.06 23.09 16.71
CA SER A 742 5.85 23.21 17.54
C SER A 742 4.61 22.73 16.79
N VAL A 743 3.56 22.33 17.52
CA VAL A 743 2.28 21.87 16.97
C VAL A 743 1.12 22.62 17.63
N LYS A 744 0.09 22.96 16.84
CA LYS A 744 -1.24 23.29 17.38
C LYS A 744 -2.30 22.35 16.83
N VAL A 745 -3.24 21.95 17.67
CA VAL A 745 -4.47 21.26 17.27
C VAL A 745 -5.65 22.16 17.58
N ASP A 746 -6.45 22.46 16.57
CA ASP A 746 -7.60 23.38 16.60
C ASP A 746 -7.29 24.75 17.29
N GLY A 747 -6.04 25.21 17.14
CA GLY A 747 -5.51 26.46 17.70
C GLY A 747 -4.82 26.34 19.06
N VAL A 748 -4.98 25.22 19.78
CA VAL A 748 -4.33 24.96 21.07
C VAL A 748 -2.93 24.38 20.87
N LEU A 749 -1.92 24.92 21.56
CA LEU A 749 -0.54 24.41 21.53
C LEU A 749 -0.47 23.03 22.20
N VAL A 750 0.08 22.03 21.49
CA VAL A 750 0.29 20.66 22.00
C VAL A 750 1.76 20.25 21.88
N ASN A 751 2.20 19.34 22.75
CA ASN A 751 3.55 18.76 22.69
C ASN A 751 3.62 17.64 21.64
N THR A 752 4.81 17.44 21.06
CA THR A 752 5.13 16.29 20.21
C THR A 752 5.41 15.02 21.02
N HIS A 753 5.42 13.86 20.36
CA HIS A 753 5.83 12.58 20.95
C HIS A 753 7.34 12.33 20.86
N ASN A 754 8.00 12.94 19.87
CA ASN A 754 9.46 13.03 19.76
C ASN A 754 9.81 14.21 18.81
N THR A 755 10.94 14.15 18.10
CA THR A 755 11.33 15.15 17.09
C THR A 755 10.53 15.09 15.79
N HIS A 756 9.95 13.94 15.45
CA HIS A 756 9.35 13.61 14.15
C HIS A 756 7.85 13.25 14.23
N LEU A 757 7.35 12.78 15.36
CA LEU A 757 5.96 12.34 15.53
C LEU A 757 5.16 13.28 16.45
N LEU A 758 3.90 13.52 16.07
CA LEU A 758 2.87 14.11 16.93
C LEU A 758 1.64 13.20 17.02
N TYR A 759 0.91 13.28 18.13
CA TYR A 759 -0.42 12.67 18.27
C TYR A 759 -1.51 13.73 18.05
N VAL A 760 -2.56 13.34 17.33
CA VAL A 760 -3.77 14.14 17.14
C VAL A 760 -4.91 13.49 17.93
N PRO A 761 -5.49 14.16 18.93
CA PRO A 761 -6.66 13.67 19.64
C PRO A 761 -7.86 13.43 18.72
N GLY A 762 -8.65 12.39 19.02
CA GLY A 762 -9.91 12.16 18.34
C GLY A 762 -10.91 13.29 18.57
N GLY A 763 -11.62 13.70 17.52
CA GLY A 763 -12.49 14.87 17.45
C GLY A 763 -11.85 16.11 16.83
N ALA A 764 -10.54 16.11 16.56
CA ALA A 764 -9.84 17.26 15.98
C ALA A 764 -10.23 17.55 14.52
N SER A 765 -10.10 18.81 14.10
CA SER A 765 -10.39 19.26 12.72
C SER A 765 -9.18 19.82 11.96
N ARG A 766 -8.23 20.42 12.68
CA ARG A 766 -7.10 21.15 12.10
C ARG A 766 -5.82 20.95 12.92
N VAL A 767 -4.71 20.67 12.25
CA VAL A 767 -3.37 20.57 12.83
C VAL A 767 -2.44 21.55 12.11
N GLU A 768 -1.73 22.38 12.86
CA GLU A 768 -0.69 23.29 12.37
C GLU A 768 0.67 22.82 12.91
N ILE A 769 1.59 22.44 12.03
CA ILE A 769 2.90 21.87 12.35
C ILE A 769 3.96 22.86 11.88
N SER A 770 4.65 23.54 12.79
CA SER A 770 5.80 24.37 12.43
C SER A 770 7.05 23.49 12.39
N LEU A 771 7.79 23.49 11.28
CA LEU A 771 9.04 22.76 11.12
C LEU A 771 10.25 23.60 11.56
N GLY A 772 11.33 22.94 11.99
CA GLY A 772 12.57 23.59 12.40
C GLY A 772 13.70 22.58 12.66
N THR A 773 14.67 22.96 13.49
CA THR A 773 15.85 22.13 13.80
C THR A 773 15.70 21.29 15.07
N GLU A 774 14.97 21.78 16.08
CA GLU A 774 14.64 21.05 17.31
C GLU A 774 13.21 21.38 17.78
N PRO A 775 12.49 20.43 18.42
CA PRO A 775 11.23 20.67 19.11
C PRO A 775 11.40 21.57 20.33
N THR A 776 10.41 22.44 20.54
CA THR A 776 10.32 23.27 21.75
C THR A 776 10.14 22.38 22.98
N LYS A 777 11.09 22.44 23.91
CA LYS A 777 11.02 21.71 25.18
C LYS A 777 10.08 22.38 26.19
N PRO A 778 9.46 21.61 27.11
CA PRO A 778 9.53 20.16 27.23
C PRO A 778 8.72 19.45 26.13
N TYR A 779 9.13 18.24 25.75
CA TYR A 779 8.34 17.38 24.88
C TYR A 779 8.39 15.92 25.37
N LEU A 780 7.31 15.16 25.11
CA LEU A 780 7.35 13.72 25.33
C LEU A 780 8.38 13.12 24.36
N LEU A 781 9.07 12.05 24.76
CA LEU A 781 10.09 11.39 23.92
C LEU A 781 9.81 9.90 23.73
N TRP A 782 9.14 9.25 24.68
CA TRP A 782 8.83 7.81 24.65
C TRP A 782 7.74 7.46 25.69
N GLY A 783 6.98 6.39 25.45
CA GLY A 783 6.05 5.85 26.45
C GLY A 783 5.64 4.38 26.21
N ASN A 784 5.94 3.50 27.17
CA ASN A 784 5.90 2.03 27.01
C ASN A 784 4.62 1.45 26.42
N TYR A 785 3.44 1.92 26.86
CA TYR A 785 2.15 1.42 26.39
C TYR A 785 1.48 2.30 25.33
N ILE A 786 2.11 3.42 24.95
CA ILE A 786 1.56 4.34 23.94
C ILE A 786 1.89 3.82 22.55
N GLN A 787 3.12 3.32 22.37
CA GLN A 787 3.65 2.82 21.11
C GLN A 787 3.02 1.49 20.67
N THR A 788 2.50 0.72 21.64
CA THR A 788 1.69 -0.48 21.41
C THR A 788 0.19 -0.18 21.21
N GLY A 789 -0.18 1.11 21.24
CA GLY A 789 -1.56 1.59 21.20
C GLY A 789 -2.42 1.20 22.41
N TRP A 790 -1.86 0.60 23.47
CA TRP A 790 -2.67 0.09 24.59
C TRP A 790 -3.13 1.20 25.54
N ALA A 791 -2.26 2.19 25.78
CA ALA A 791 -2.58 3.47 26.40
C ALA A 791 -2.79 4.55 25.32
N GLN A 792 -3.66 5.53 25.60
CA GLN A 792 -4.01 6.60 24.66
C GLN A 792 -3.77 7.97 25.32
N ILE A 793 -2.96 8.82 24.67
CA ILE A 793 -2.89 10.24 25.05
C ILE A 793 -4.22 10.88 24.69
N LEU A 794 -4.88 11.47 25.70
CA LEU A 794 -6.10 12.28 25.54
C LEU A 794 -5.70 13.75 25.28
N GLY A 795 -4.62 14.21 25.92
CA GLY A 795 -4.00 15.49 25.62
C GLY A 795 -2.57 15.59 26.15
N ALA A 796 -1.74 16.40 25.50
CA ALA A 796 -0.41 16.78 25.97
C ALA A 796 -0.18 18.26 25.61
N SER A 797 -0.07 19.15 26.61
CA SER A 797 0.05 20.59 26.38
C SER A 797 1.09 21.27 27.28
N TRP A 798 1.74 22.30 26.72
CA TRP A 798 2.66 23.19 27.42
C TRP A 798 1.99 24.54 27.68
N SER A 799 2.00 24.97 28.94
CA SER A 799 1.59 26.31 29.34
C SER A 799 2.80 27.15 29.71
N GLU A 800 3.20 28.02 28.79
CA GLU A 800 4.27 29.00 28.97
C GLU A 800 3.99 29.97 30.14
N ALA A 801 2.70 30.26 30.40
CA ALA A 801 2.25 31.15 31.46
C ALA A 801 2.37 30.55 32.87
N THR A 802 2.22 29.23 33.01
CA THR A 802 2.36 28.51 34.30
C THR A 802 3.67 27.71 34.40
N LYS A 803 4.49 27.72 33.36
CA LYS A 803 5.72 26.92 33.23
C LYS A 803 5.50 25.46 33.59
N SER A 804 4.45 24.88 33.01
CA SER A 804 4.03 23.50 33.27
C SER A 804 3.63 22.76 32.00
N MET A 805 3.99 21.47 31.96
CA MET A 805 3.52 20.50 30.97
C MET A 805 2.47 19.61 31.64
N THR A 806 1.32 19.44 31.01
CA THR A 806 0.28 18.52 31.47
C THR A 806 0.03 17.47 30.39
N VAL A 807 0.06 16.19 30.79
CA VAL A 807 -0.20 15.03 29.95
C VAL A 807 -1.36 14.25 30.57
N GLU A 808 -2.44 14.09 29.82
CA GLU A 808 -3.57 13.25 30.19
C GLU A 808 -3.53 11.96 29.35
N VAL A 809 -3.47 10.81 30.03
CA VAL A 809 -3.35 9.50 29.38
C VAL A 809 -4.41 8.55 29.91
N ASP A 810 -5.20 7.95 29.01
CA ASP A 810 -5.93 6.74 29.33
C ASP A 810 -4.95 5.55 29.39
N VAL A 811 -4.87 4.92 30.55
CA VAL A 811 -3.96 3.83 30.86
C VAL A 811 -4.78 2.67 31.43
N PRO A 812 -4.66 1.44 30.90
CA PRO A 812 -5.36 0.28 31.41
C PRO A 812 -5.15 0.11 32.92
N LYS A 813 -6.24 -0.19 33.63
CA LYS A 813 -6.26 -0.13 35.09
C LYS A 813 -5.15 -1.00 35.72
N ASP A 814 -4.50 -0.46 36.75
CA ASP A 814 -3.45 -1.08 37.55
C ASP A 814 -2.14 -1.40 36.80
N ARG A 815 -2.00 -1.04 35.51
CA ARG A 815 -0.71 -1.02 34.77
C ARG A 815 0.17 0.15 35.21
N LEU A 816 1.47 0.04 34.99
CA LEU A 816 2.42 1.14 35.17
C LEU A 816 2.82 1.72 33.81
N LEU A 817 2.24 2.86 33.46
CA LEU A 817 2.74 3.70 32.38
C LEU A 817 4.13 4.22 32.76
N ILE A 818 5.09 4.12 31.85
CA ILE A 818 6.40 4.75 31.95
C ILE A 818 6.49 5.80 30.84
N LEU A 819 6.67 7.07 31.20
CA LEU A 819 6.93 8.16 30.27
C LEU A 819 8.38 8.63 30.37
N LYS A 820 8.95 9.06 29.24
CA LYS A 820 10.25 9.72 29.11
C LYS A 820 10.00 11.10 28.50
N VAL A 821 10.38 12.17 29.19
CA VAL A 821 10.16 13.56 28.76
C VAL A 821 11.51 14.26 28.60
N ALA A 822 11.74 14.87 27.44
CA ALA A 822 12.95 15.64 27.15
C ALA A 822 12.79 17.09 27.61
N VAL A 823 13.77 17.60 28.35
CA VAL A 823 13.69 18.88 29.08
C VAL A 823 15.04 19.63 29.03
N ASP A 824 15.10 20.86 29.54
CA ASP A 824 16.37 21.60 29.71
C ASP A 824 16.87 21.63 31.15
N SER A 825 15.96 21.44 32.12
CA SER A 825 16.27 21.49 33.56
C SER A 825 15.35 20.60 34.38
N MET A 826 15.79 20.28 35.61
CA MET A 826 14.99 19.53 36.57
C MET A 826 13.69 20.28 36.91
N PRO A 827 12.52 19.61 36.94
CA PRO A 827 11.28 20.24 37.39
C PRO A 827 11.32 20.50 38.90
N THR A 828 10.54 21.48 39.35
CA THR A 828 10.35 21.80 40.76
C THR A 828 9.43 20.78 41.44
N ASN A 829 8.43 20.26 40.73
CA ASN A 829 7.57 19.17 41.18
C ASN A 829 6.96 18.40 40.00
N ILE A 830 6.51 17.17 40.27
CA ILE A 830 5.65 16.38 39.38
C ILE A 830 4.48 15.86 40.21
N SER A 831 3.27 16.02 39.68
CA SER A 831 2.03 15.50 40.27
C SER A 831 1.40 14.48 39.33
N ILE A 832 0.89 13.38 39.90
CA ILE A 832 0.26 12.27 39.19
C ILE A 832 -1.08 12.00 39.88
N GLY A 833 -2.18 12.10 39.15
CA GLY A 833 -3.53 12.02 39.72
C GLY A 833 -3.77 13.08 40.81
N GLY A 834 -3.25 14.29 40.62
CA GLY A 834 -3.28 15.40 41.60
C GLY A 834 -2.34 15.24 42.81
N THR A 835 -1.72 14.07 43.02
CA THR A 835 -0.78 13.84 44.13
C THR A 835 0.64 14.20 43.72
N THR A 836 1.32 15.08 44.47
CA THR A 836 2.72 15.45 44.19
C THR A 836 3.70 14.41 44.72
N TYR A 837 4.69 14.03 43.90
CA TYR A 837 5.74 13.07 44.25
C TYR A 837 7.12 13.73 44.28
N VAL A 838 8.03 13.19 45.10
CA VAL A 838 9.46 13.55 45.12
C VAL A 838 10.24 12.65 44.16
N SER A 839 11.30 13.16 43.53
CA SER A 839 12.20 12.34 42.70
C SER A 839 12.84 11.24 43.54
N VAL A 840 12.90 10.01 43.01
CA VAL A 840 13.79 8.98 43.54
C VAL A 840 15.26 9.31 43.20
N PRO A 841 16.25 8.80 43.95
CA PRO A 841 17.64 9.23 43.79
C PRO A 841 18.36 8.67 42.55
N THR A 842 17.99 7.45 42.11
CA THR A 842 18.69 6.75 41.01
C THR A 842 17.72 6.15 39.99
N LYS A 843 18.24 5.87 38.78
CA LYS A 843 17.52 5.13 37.74
C LYS A 843 17.15 3.71 38.20
N ASP A 844 18.03 3.06 38.95
CA ASP A 844 17.77 1.75 39.58
C ASP A 844 16.59 1.78 40.56
N ASP A 845 16.46 2.84 41.38
CA ASP A 845 15.32 3.00 42.29
C ASP A 845 14.02 3.22 41.51
N PHE A 846 14.09 3.99 40.42
CA PHE A 846 12.97 4.19 39.51
C PHE A 846 12.55 2.87 38.87
N ASP A 847 13.49 2.08 38.37
CA ASP A 847 13.21 0.81 37.69
C ASP A 847 12.63 -0.23 38.65
N ARG A 848 13.14 -0.31 39.89
CA ARG A 848 12.59 -1.15 40.97
C ARG A 848 11.19 -0.73 41.44
N ALA A 849 10.80 0.54 41.31
CA ALA A 849 9.54 1.04 41.85
C ALA A 849 8.30 0.42 41.18
N THR A 850 7.33 -0.01 41.99
CA THR A 850 6.05 -0.61 41.56
C THR A 850 4.84 0.33 41.77
N THR A 851 5.10 1.58 42.15
CA THR A 851 4.15 2.63 42.50
C THR A 851 4.44 3.91 41.70
N ASN A 852 3.61 4.95 41.88
CA ASN A 852 3.84 6.25 41.29
C ASN A 852 5.17 6.85 41.78
N CYS A 853 6.05 7.23 40.85
CA CYS A 853 7.32 7.90 41.14
C CYS A 853 7.89 8.61 39.91
N TRP A 854 8.95 9.39 40.08
CA TRP A 854 9.72 9.95 38.97
C TRP A 854 11.21 10.02 39.29
N TYR A 855 12.02 10.13 38.25
CA TYR A 855 13.48 10.28 38.31
C TYR A 855 13.93 11.31 37.27
N TYR A 856 14.99 12.07 37.57
CA TYR A 856 15.59 13.01 36.63
C TYR A 856 17.04 12.61 36.31
N ASP A 857 17.27 12.29 35.04
CA ASP A 857 18.59 12.12 34.48
C ASP A 857 19.18 13.50 34.14
N SER A 858 20.06 13.97 35.02
CA SER A 858 20.75 15.26 34.88
C SER A 858 21.82 15.27 33.80
N THR A 859 22.23 14.11 33.28
CA THR A 859 23.22 13.96 32.21
C THR A 859 22.55 14.15 30.86
N ASN A 860 21.51 13.35 30.58
CA ASN A 860 20.80 13.33 29.31
C ASN A 860 19.62 14.34 29.24
N LYS A 861 19.33 15.05 30.34
CA LYS A 861 18.21 15.99 30.49
C LYS A 861 16.84 15.34 30.25
N LEU A 862 16.62 14.21 30.90
CA LEU A 862 15.39 13.42 30.78
C LEU A 862 14.67 13.31 32.13
N ILE A 863 13.36 13.47 32.12
CA ILE A 863 12.50 13.02 33.20
C ILE A 863 11.97 11.63 32.84
N TYR A 864 12.06 10.69 33.77
CA TYR A 864 11.35 9.41 33.73
C TYR A 864 10.20 9.46 34.75
N ILE A 865 8.97 9.13 34.33
CA ILE A 865 7.77 9.16 35.18
C ILE A 865 7.10 7.79 35.14
N LYS A 866 6.77 7.24 36.31
CA LYS A 866 5.98 6.01 36.49
C LYS A 866 4.62 6.39 37.06
N ALA A 867 3.54 6.01 36.38
CA ALA A 867 2.17 6.33 36.77
C ALA A 867 1.26 5.09 36.69
N ARG A 868 0.51 4.81 37.76
CA ARG A 868 -0.43 3.69 37.86
C ARG A 868 -1.76 4.02 37.20
N GLY A 869 -2.18 3.18 36.25
CA GLY A 869 -3.39 3.37 35.46
C GLY A 869 -4.68 3.36 36.30
N HIS A 870 -5.45 4.45 36.20
CA HIS A 870 -6.77 4.59 36.81
C HIS A 870 -7.76 5.39 35.92
N SER A 871 -7.46 5.52 34.62
CA SER A 871 -8.29 6.04 33.51
C SER A 871 -9.30 7.17 33.83
N PRO A 872 -9.02 8.44 33.44
CA PRO A 872 -7.75 8.96 32.93
C PRO A 872 -6.69 9.11 34.03
N VAL A 873 -5.42 9.26 33.63
CA VAL A 873 -4.31 9.65 34.51
C VAL A 873 -3.77 10.99 34.05
N GLU A 874 -3.95 12.03 34.87
CA GLU A 874 -3.30 13.33 34.67
C GLU A 874 -1.90 13.32 35.28
N ILE A 875 -0.91 13.76 34.50
CA ILE A 875 0.48 13.96 34.91
C ILE A 875 0.83 15.43 34.63
N THR A 876 1.08 16.21 35.69
CA THR A 876 1.45 17.62 35.60
C THR A 876 2.88 17.82 36.12
N ILE A 877 3.75 18.36 35.26
CA ILE A 877 5.18 18.62 35.49
C ILE A 877 5.37 20.14 35.57
N SER A 878 5.96 20.67 36.65
CA SER A 878 6.07 22.13 36.84
C SER A 878 7.49 22.61 37.13
N TRP A 879 7.86 23.73 36.49
CA TRP A 879 9.07 24.51 36.73
C TRP A 879 8.79 25.87 37.40
N ALA A 880 7.56 26.09 37.87
CA ALA A 880 7.16 27.33 38.52
C ALA A 880 7.80 27.48 39.92
N THR A 881 8.68 28.47 40.08
CA THR A 881 9.28 28.81 41.38
C THR A 881 8.29 29.58 42.25
N GLY A 882 7.83 28.98 43.37
CA GLY A 882 7.12 29.71 44.43
C GLY A 882 5.64 29.40 44.65
N MET A 883 5.14 28.22 44.24
CA MET A 883 3.89 27.67 44.77
C MET A 883 4.11 27.08 46.18
N PRO A 884 3.08 27.04 47.05
CA PRO A 884 3.23 26.66 48.46
C PRO A 884 3.68 25.20 48.66
N PRO A 885 4.30 24.87 49.81
CA PRO A 885 4.70 23.50 50.11
C PRO A 885 3.47 22.56 50.19
N PRO A 886 3.65 21.25 49.99
CA PRO A 886 2.60 20.27 50.25
C PRO A 886 2.06 20.40 51.68
N PRO A 887 0.79 20.08 51.95
CA PRO A 887 0.35 19.83 53.31
C PRO A 887 1.25 18.74 53.90
N SER A 888 1.90 19.05 55.04
CA SER A 888 2.81 18.13 55.70
C SER A 888 2.07 16.88 56.12
N GLY A 889 2.54 15.71 55.71
CA GLY A 889 1.94 14.44 56.07
C GLY A 889 1.96 14.22 57.59
N GLU A 890 0.79 14.01 58.18
CA GLU A 890 0.67 13.26 59.42
C GLU A 890 0.67 11.76 59.08
N GLU A 891 1.18 10.93 59.98
CA GLU A 891 1.31 9.49 59.77
C GLU A 891 -0.08 8.83 59.84
N GLU A 892 -0.60 8.31 58.72
CA GLU A 892 -1.89 7.62 58.71
C GLU A 892 -1.75 6.21 59.29
N GLU A 893 -1.80 6.11 60.62
CA GLU A 893 -2.10 4.85 61.31
C GLU A 893 -3.43 4.29 60.79
N THR A 894 -3.46 2.98 60.53
CA THR A 894 -4.60 2.32 59.88
C THR A 894 -5.88 2.38 60.73
N SER A 895 -6.84 3.24 60.36
CA SER A 895 -8.22 3.14 60.82
C SER A 895 -9.22 3.40 59.69
N THR A 896 -10.15 2.47 59.47
CA THR A 896 -11.09 2.50 58.35
C THR A 896 -12.39 3.20 58.70
N THR A 897 -12.48 4.50 58.44
CA THR A 897 -13.74 5.26 58.48
C THR A 897 -14.20 5.66 57.08
N TRP A 898 -15.29 5.05 56.62
CA TRP A 898 -15.97 5.46 55.39
C TRP A 898 -16.62 6.84 55.56
N PRO A 899 -16.68 7.68 54.50
CA PRO A 899 -17.39 8.95 54.57
C PRO A 899 -18.88 8.71 54.86
N GLN A 900 -19.37 9.25 55.99
CA GLN A 900 -20.80 9.26 56.25
C GLN A 900 -21.49 10.19 55.25
N LEU A 901 -22.30 9.60 54.37
CA LEU A 901 -23.33 10.33 53.64
C LEU A 901 -24.19 11.12 54.64
N PRO A 902 -24.60 12.37 54.32
CA PRO A 902 -25.38 13.19 55.23
C PRO A 902 -26.66 12.46 55.62
N ALA A 903 -26.88 12.30 56.93
CA ALA A 903 -27.95 11.47 57.47
C ALA A 903 -29.32 11.97 56.96
N MET A 904 -29.89 11.22 56.01
CA MET A 904 -31.20 11.50 55.43
C MET A 904 -32.25 11.45 56.54
N ARG A 905 -32.90 12.58 56.83
CA ARG A 905 -33.88 12.64 57.95
C ARG A 905 -34.94 11.55 57.79
N PRO A 906 -35.43 10.93 58.89
CA PRO A 906 -36.42 9.86 58.82
C PRO A 906 -37.68 10.23 58.02
N GLU A 907 -38.07 11.51 58.05
CA GLU A 907 -39.14 12.10 57.24
C GLU A 907 -38.95 11.87 55.72
N TYR A 908 -37.73 12.06 55.21
CA TYR A 908 -37.42 11.86 53.78
C TYR A 908 -37.30 10.38 53.42
N LEU A 909 -36.78 9.56 54.34
CA LEU A 909 -36.75 8.10 54.14
C LEU A 909 -38.17 7.52 54.05
N LEU A 910 -39.09 8.02 54.90
CA LEU A 910 -40.51 7.65 54.86
C LEU A 910 -41.18 8.09 53.56
N LEU A 911 -40.91 9.32 53.09
CA LEU A 911 -41.40 9.82 51.80
C LEU A 911 -40.87 8.99 50.62
N LEU A 912 -39.59 8.59 50.65
CA LEU A 912 -38.99 7.73 49.63
C LEU A 912 -39.67 6.34 49.58
N ILE A 913 -39.91 5.74 50.75
CA ILE A 913 -40.61 4.45 50.88
C ILE A 913 -42.05 4.56 50.35
N ILE A 914 -42.77 5.63 50.68
CA ILE A 914 -44.13 5.88 50.17
C ILE A 914 -44.12 6.07 48.64
N LEU A 915 -43.14 6.80 48.10
CA LEU A 915 -43.00 7.01 46.65
C LEU A 915 -42.72 5.69 45.91
N VAL A 916 -41.80 4.87 46.42
CA VAL A 916 -41.49 3.54 45.84
C VAL A 916 -42.70 2.61 45.95
N ALA A 917 -43.42 2.61 47.07
CA ALA A 917 -44.65 1.83 47.23
C ALA A 917 -45.74 2.27 46.25
N ALA A 918 -45.90 3.58 46.02
CA ALA A 918 -46.86 4.11 45.05
C ALA A 918 -46.49 3.75 43.61
N VAL A 919 -45.22 3.88 43.22
CA VAL A 919 -44.72 3.46 41.89
C VAL A 919 -44.91 1.96 41.67
N MET A 920 -44.59 1.13 42.67
CA MET A 920 -44.84 -0.31 42.62
C MET A 920 -46.33 -0.65 42.54
N ALA A 921 -47.20 0.05 43.27
CA ALA A 921 -48.65 -0.13 43.17
C ALA A 921 -49.19 0.23 41.77
N VAL A 922 -48.68 1.31 41.15
CA VAL A 922 -49.01 1.69 39.77
C VAL A 922 -48.53 0.64 38.77
N LEU A 923 -47.30 0.15 38.90
CA LEU A 923 -46.73 -0.91 38.03
C LEU A 923 -47.42 -2.27 38.18
N LEU A 924 -47.96 -2.58 39.36
CA LEU A 924 -48.77 -3.77 39.60
C LEU A 924 -50.21 -3.61 39.09
N ALA A 925 -50.77 -2.41 39.17
CA ALA A 925 -52.08 -2.09 38.58
C ALA A 925 -52.03 -2.07 37.04
N SER A 926 -50.95 -1.55 36.43
CA SER A 926 -50.76 -1.52 34.97
C SER A 926 -50.48 -2.89 34.36
N ARG A 927 -50.29 -3.94 35.18
CA ARG A 927 -50.20 -5.35 34.75
C ARG A 927 -51.53 -6.12 34.85
N LYS A 928 -52.66 -5.42 35.02
CA LYS A 928 -54.03 -6.00 35.02
C LYS A 928 -54.99 -5.30 34.05
N ARG A 929 -54.50 -4.95 32.86
CA ARG A 929 -55.27 -4.67 31.65
C ARG A 929 -54.61 -5.35 30.46
#